data_AF-A0A4V3RA46-F1
#
_entry.id   AF-A0A4V3RA46-F1
#
_cell.length_a   1.000
_cell.length_b   1.000
_cell.length_c   1.000
_cell.angle_alpha   90.00
_cell.angle_beta   90.00
_cell.angle_gamma   90.00
#
_symmetry.space_group_name_H-M   'P 1'
#
loop_
_entity.id
_entity.type
_entity.pdbx_description
1 polymer ?
#
loop_
_entity_poly.entity_id
_entity_poly.type
_entity_poly.pdbx_seq_one_letter_code
_entity_poly.pdbx_strand_id
1 'polypeptide(L)'
;MNKKFLSVTLFSALMIGATGTFTSCKDYDDDIKNLQEQLDKKASLEELAAKVSTLETAVNDAKTAANEAKDKAQEALDKAGSAEGGVSDDDLKALKKELQDQIDKLASLATVDAKIKELKESLASEFISEADLKKLATEVETLSVKVMALIGHRLTSLTLIPTTHINGIPSIELLTLTYTPQVFAAKNYADHAADPSKHTNRPVLDHTAVKGAKALSISTEKNEVSYKISPSIGVMKEDVKKPLFECFMSQNVTKSAPELAQNKPIEIVDYDVKDGVMTVFYKKNAEYVGKSIGTTGSAHEDGTEKFWMASLKAPIADKNLTDAEKEAGKDVYVNSEYSRIEESTVYPYLANKKIDFTKDFTTDFADEMQDGKYVHYHDSLCLYKSGNEQLVDVKQPYDKPLDLRDLVTVCYTRAENKHASHKELKEYADYGLEFRFALAKAKYLQGDRKTDEQAFGRILSDGYTLKSEVYDVELGDTEYSKTSIGREPIVRAELWDKNNGNMIAVRYIKIRWTGEKDQTIAAITFPNDTVTCKDMFQQLFSKEMNEKIYHMVKFDGGQSMSKTQFHSIYKEMEIIELRKDGKKVDLSKLAISKDATDWIEGSDKVGKDGAEMIDNKRDLVFALLQDAEDNTSYNLVWAMNPKTVGTLAYNASTKTYASTFEIDVKYIDNAGLNGDIKQTFKQTIIAPTQNFAYQGTYWKNGVGEGIFNVNPIVYATANDGGTQKDPHVYPGTADGCQLADYSHIEADLVNGFVNATTKEKPANLAQFIQYIRGCAEVKFIFDKDKLANYDYLKGFSVSKDGTQLWSSAQAATPVDTEKGENKNIGMNDAGIYDYVQVDNLAATINNLMGADAAENKKNLPWNYDETLMSGNNECSSIIRLHEKDNLNGTPAALKLIGKEVPVKLVVAYNEFNVIPVQEFEVHFINPLTIDGSISDNFIDAEVDGSFLRVAKNFTFTDWNNYPVAAENVKGDRGAYAHALYDYYAVREVKFLTEKTTTSLTWNDTTNTYEHKDGVTDGKLPTNASLKMMNWVETSPKSTATETKADPTHLAYFNNNGTPVNVDYNMFLTVNVNYKWGVLSKNDLKVIVKKAVGTPTK
;
A
#
# COMPACT_ATOMS: atom_id res chain seq x y z
N MET A 1 0.56 -43.44 33.43
CA MET A 1 -0.16 -43.30 32.14
C MET A 1 -1.64 -43.39 32.44
N ASN A 2 -2.41 -42.33 32.17
CA ASN A 2 -3.88 -42.28 32.13
C ASN A 2 -4.28 -40.84 31.74
N LYS A 3 -4.57 -40.61 30.46
CA LYS A 3 -5.13 -39.35 29.94
C LYS A 3 -5.96 -39.66 28.69
N LYS A 4 -7.28 -39.83 28.84
CA LYS A 4 -8.32 -39.80 27.78
C LYS A 4 -9.71 -40.15 28.35
N PHE A 5 -10.25 -39.33 29.26
CA PHE A 5 -11.67 -39.42 29.68
C PHE A 5 -12.33 -38.07 30.07
N LEU A 6 -11.62 -36.95 29.97
CA LEU A 6 -12.10 -35.63 30.45
C LEU A 6 -12.86 -34.81 29.39
N SER A 7 -13.58 -35.45 28.46
CA SER A 7 -14.04 -34.81 27.20
C SER A 7 -15.56 -34.69 27.03
N VAL A 8 -16.38 -35.18 27.96
CA VAL A 8 -17.82 -35.38 27.71
C VAL A 8 -18.68 -34.16 28.11
N THR A 9 -18.23 -33.30 29.02
CA THR A 9 -19.05 -32.20 29.57
C THR A 9 -18.96 -30.86 28.80
N LEU A 10 -18.19 -30.77 27.71
CA LEU A 10 -17.87 -29.47 27.07
C LEU A 10 -18.73 -29.10 25.84
N PHE A 11 -19.59 -29.99 25.34
CA PHE A 11 -20.28 -29.79 24.05
C PHE A 11 -21.67 -29.13 24.13
N SER A 12 -22.16 -28.80 25.32
CA SER A 12 -23.57 -28.39 25.53
C SER A 12 -23.89 -26.90 25.29
N ALA A 13 -22.93 -26.06 24.88
CA ALA A 13 -23.00 -24.61 25.13
C ALA A 13 -22.55 -23.67 23.99
N LEU A 14 -22.61 -24.07 22.71
CA LEU A 14 -22.33 -23.13 21.61
C LEU A 14 -23.29 -23.25 20.41
N MET A 15 -23.61 -22.10 19.83
CA MET A 15 -24.34 -21.86 18.56
C MET A 15 -25.88 -21.76 18.55
N ILE A 16 -26.41 -20.73 19.21
CA ILE A 16 -27.49 -19.90 18.62
C ILE A 16 -27.13 -18.41 18.78
N GLY A 17 -27.07 -17.67 17.67
CA GLY A 17 -26.88 -16.21 17.61
C GLY A 17 -25.42 -15.77 17.39
N ALA A 18 -25.09 -14.84 16.49
CA ALA A 18 -25.96 -14.05 15.61
C ALA A 18 -25.23 -13.42 14.39
N THR A 19 -26.02 -13.11 13.34
CA THR A 19 -25.88 -11.98 12.39
C THR A 19 -24.57 -11.73 11.61
N GLY A 20 -24.65 -11.70 10.27
CA GLY A 20 -23.77 -10.87 9.41
C GLY A 20 -24.22 -9.39 9.42
N THR A 21 -23.64 -8.42 8.70
CA THR A 21 -22.62 -8.35 7.60
C THR A 21 -22.02 -6.91 7.61
N PHE A 22 -20.97 -6.47 6.89
CA PHE A 22 -20.38 -6.81 5.58
C PHE A 22 -18.88 -6.40 5.48
N THR A 23 -18.14 -7.07 4.59
CA THR A 23 -16.98 -6.66 3.73
C THR A 23 -16.26 -5.30 3.95
N SER A 24 -14.92 -5.19 3.79
CA SER A 24 -14.09 -5.83 2.75
C SER A 24 -12.58 -5.91 3.06
N CYS A 25 -12.01 -7.12 3.08
CA CYS A 25 -10.74 -7.48 2.44
C CYS A 25 -10.81 -8.96 2.02
N LYS A 26 -10.51 -9.28 0.76
CA LYS A 26 -11.14 -10.40 0.03
C LYS A 26 -10.20 -11.58 -0.30
N ASP A 27 -9.29 -11.92 0.60
CA ASP A 27 -8.45 -13.13 0.52
C ASP A 27 -8.36 -13.85 1.87
N TYR A 28 -8.00 -13.15 2.96
CA TYR A 28 -7.90 -13.74 4.30
C TYR A 28 -9.23 -14.33 4.83
N ASP A 29 -10.38 -13.71 4.52
CA ASP A 29 -11.69 -14.23 4.94
C ASP A 29 -12.04 -15.57 4.27
N ASP A 30 -11.66 -15.78 3.00
CA ASP A 30 -11.96 -17.02 2.27
C ASP A 30 -11.07 -18.17 2.76
N ASP A 31 -9.80 -17.92 3.09
CA ASP A 31 -8.90 -18.91 3.70
C ASP A 31 -9.33 -19.28 5.13
N ILE A 32 -9.69 -18.29 5.96
CA ILE A 32 -10.19 -18.51 7.33
C ILE A 32 -11.51 -19.29 7.30
N LYS A 33 -12.42 -18.94 6.40
CA LYS A 33 -13.70 -19.65 6.22
C LYS A 33 -13.49 -21.08 5.73
N ASN A 34 -12.56 -21.32 4.80
CA ASN A 34 -12.23 -22.67 4.33
C ASN A 34 -11.62 -23.51 5.47
N LEU A 35 -10.73 -22.93 6.29
CA LEU A 35 -10.18 -23.58 7.47
C LEU A 35 -11.25 -23.89 8.53
N GLN A 36 -12.21 -22.99 8.76
CA GLN A 36 -13.35 -23.24 9.66
C GLN A 36 -14.30 -24.31 9.10
N GLU A 37 -14.63 -24.27 7.82
CA GLU A 37 -15.43 -25.32 7.17
C GLU A 37 -14.71 -26.69 7.20
N GLN A 38 -13.38 -26.74 7.14
CA GLN A 38 -12.60 -27.97 7.32
C GLN A 38 -12.57 -28.44 8.79
N LEU A 39 -12.45 -27.51 9.75
CA LEU A 39 -12.54 -27.78 11.18
C LEU A 39 -13.92 -28.34 11.57
N ASP A 40 -15.00 -27.73 11.09
CA ASP A 40 -16.37 -28.16 11.37
C ASP A 40 -16.69 -29.53 10.74
N LYS A 41 -16.19 -29.79 9.52
CA LYS A 41 -16.26 -31.13 8.88
C LYS A 41 -15.48 -32.17 9.68
N LYS A 42 -14.30 -31.80 10.21
CA LYS A 42 -13.48 -32.69 11.05
C LYS A 42 -14.15 -32.99 12.39
N ALA A 43 -14.71 -31.98 13.06
CA ALA A 43 -15.48 -32.16 14.30
C ALA A 43 -16.69 -33.10 14.06
N SER A 44 -17.44 -32.87 12.98
CA SER A 44 -18.57 -33.72 12.58
C SER A 44 -18.16 -35.18 12.32
N LEU A 45 -16.95 -35.40 11.77
CA LEU A 45 -16.40 -36.74 11.56
C LEU A 45 -15.99 -37.42 12.87
N GLU A 46 -15.35 -36.70 13.79
CA GLU A 46 -14.99 -37.20 15.12
C GLU A 46 -16.25 -37.56 15.92
N GLU A 47 -17.33 -36.76 15.83
CA GLU A 47 -18.64 -37.06 16.43
C GLU A 47 -19.31 -38.32 15.85
N LEU A 48 -19.33 -38.49 14.53
CA LEU A 48 -19.91 -39.68 13.89
C LEU A 48 -19.09 -40.94 14.22
N ALA A 49 -17.76 -40.84 14.23
CA ALA A 49 -16.89 -41.93 14.64
C ALA A 49 -17.11 -42.33 16.11
N ALA A 50 -17.31 -41.35 17.00
CA ALA A 50 -17.66 -41.61 18.40
C ALA A 50 -19.02 -42.33 18.51
N LYS A 51 -20.07 -41.85 17.81
CA LYS A 51 -21.39 -42.51 17.79
C LYS A 51 -21.31 -43.96 17.30
N VAL A 52 -20.56 -44.24 16.22
CA VAL A 52 -20.36 -45.61 15.71
C VAL A 52 -19.58 -46.48 16.69
N SER A 53 -18.61 -45.93 17.43
CA SER A 53 -17.91 -46.65 18.50
C SER A 53 -18.83 -46.99 19.68
N THR A 54 -19.76 -46.11 20.05
CA THR A 54 -20.76 -46.38 21.10
C THR A 54 -21.74 -47.46 20.64
N LEU A 55 -22.20 -47.42 19.39
CA LEU A 55 -23.06 -48.46 18.79
C LEU A 55 -22.38 -49.83 18.78
N GLU A 56 -21.09 -49.91 18.42
CA GLU A 56 -20.32 -51.15 18.47
C GLU A 56 -20.24 -51.72 19.90
N THR A 57 -19.96 -50.85 20.87
CA THR A 57 -19.85 -51.24 22.28
C THR A 57 -21.19 -51.82 22.76
N ALA A 58 -22.29 -51.13 22.51
CA ALA A 58 -23.62 -51.59 22.89
C ALA A 58 -24.01 -52.92 22.21
N VAL A 59 -23.66 -53.11 20.93
CA VAL A 59 -23.90 -54.37 20.21
C VAL A 59 -23.06 -55.52 20.77
N ASN A 60 -21.81 -55.26 21.19
CA ASN A 60 -20.96 -56.27 21.82
C ASN A 60 -21.43 -56.63 23.24
N ASP A 61 -21.85 -55.64 24.04
CA ASP A 61 -22.48 -55.86 25.35
C ASP A 61 -23.77 -56.70 25.18
N ALA A 62 -24.61 -56.36 24.20
CA ALA A 62 -25.85 -57.08 23.91
C ALA A 62 -25.64 -58.50 23.36
N LYS A 63 -24.63 -58.72 22.51
CA LYS A 63 -24.21 -60.08 22.08
C LYS A 63 -23.76 -60.91 23.27
N THR A 64 -23.01 -60.33 24.20
CA THR A 64 -22.53 -61.02 25.40
C THR A 64 -23.73 -61.46 26.26
N ALA A 65 -24.62 -60.53 26.58
CA ALA A 65 -25.84 -60.82 27.33
C ALA A 65 -26.77 -61.83 26.63
N ALA A 66 -26.93 -61.75 25.30
CA ALA A 66 -27.76 -62.69 24.54
C ALA A 66 -27.14 -64.10 24.45
N ASN A 67 -25.81 -64.23 24.38
CA ASN A 67 -25.14 -65.53 24.49
C ASN A 67 -25.32 -66.12 25.90
N GLU A 68 -25.12 -65.35 26.97
CA GLU A 68 -25.39 -65.83 28.33
C GLU A 68 -26.84 -66.26 28.54
N ALA A 69 -27.81 -65.53 27.98
CA ALA A 69 -29.23 -65.87 28.04
C ALA A 69 -29.54 -67.15 27.26
N LYS A 70 -29.00 -67.28 26.04
CA LYS A 70 -29.09 -68.48 25.20
C LYS A 70 -28.49 -69.70 25.90
N ASP A 71 -27.32 -69.57 26.51
CA ASP A 71 -26.65 -70.68 27.19
C ASP A 71 -27.44 -71.11 28.44
N LYS A 72 -28.00 -70.16 29.21
CA LYS A 72 -28.93 -70.45 30.32
C LYS A 72 -30.24 -71.12 29.84
N ALA A 73 -30.79 -70.68 28.71
CA ALA A 73 -31.99 -71.28 28.11
C ALA A 73 -31.72 -72.71 27.60
N GLN A 74 -30.53 -72.94 27.00
CA GLN A 74 -30.08 -74.27 26.58
C GLN A 74 -29.88 -75.18 27.80
N GLU A 75 -29.19 -74.72 28.86
CA GLU A 75 -29.06 -75.48 30.10
C GLU A 75 -30.41 -75.86 30.71
N ALA A 76 -31.40 -74.96 30.68
CA ALA A 76 -32.75 -75.21 31.17
C ALA A 76 -33.48 -76.26 30.31
N LEU A 77 -33.34 -76.16 28.98
CA LEU A 77 -33.91 -77.12 28.03
C LEU A 77 -33.27 -78.52 28.14
N ASP A 78 -31.95 -78.59 28.33
CA ASP A 78 -31.21 -79.85 28.50
C ASP A 78 -31.57 -80.54 29.82
N LYS A 79 -31.74 -79.75 30.90
CA LYS A 79 -32.28 -80.25 32.19
C LYS A 79 -33.72 -80.77 32.03
N ALA A 80 -34.57 -80.08 31.26
CA ALA A 80 -35.95 -80.53 30.99
C ALA A 80 -36.03 -81.80 30.12
N GLY A 81 -35.02 -82.07 29.27
CA GLY A 81 -34.93 -83.29 28.46
C GLY A 81 -34.38 -84.53 29.19
N SER A 82 -33.79 -84.35 30.38
CA SER A 82 -32.96 -85.36 31.05
C SER A 82 -33.66 -86.12 32.21
N ALA A 83 -34.80 -86.72 31.89
CA ALA A 83 -35.54 -87.75 32.65
C ALA A 83 -36.29 -87.37 33.96
N GLU A 84 -37.41 -88.09 34.17
CA GLU A 84 -38.16 -88.28 35.43
C GLU A 84 -38.73 -87.05 36.17
N GLY A 85 -39.50 -86.22 35.46
CA GLY A 85 -40.45 -85.29 36.07
C GLY A 85 -41.32 -84.61 35.00
N GLY A 86 -42.65 -84.61 35.18
CA GLY A 86 -43.58 -84.11 34.15
C GLY A 86 -43.50 -82.61 33.92
N VAL A 87 -42.63 -82.18 33.01
CA VAL A 87 -42.65 -80.84 32.39
C VAL A 87 -43.83 -80.80 31.42
N SER A 88 -44.61 -79.71 31.40
CA SER A 88 -45.74 -79.61 30.46
C SER A 88 -45.25 -79.37 29.02
N ASP A 89 -46.05 -79.78 28.03
CA ASP A 89 -45.77 -79.45 26.63
C ASP A 89 -45.67 -77.93 26.40
N ASP A 90 -46.38 -77.12 27.22
CA ASP A 90 -46.35 -75.66 27.17
C ASP A 90 -45.04 -75.08 27.73
N ASP A 91 -44.49 -75.60 28.84
CA ASP A 91 -43.20 -75.18 29.38
C ASP A 91 -42.05 -75.51 28.40
N LEU A 92 -42.11 -76.71 27.81
CA LEU A 92 -41.09 -77.20 26.88
C LEU A 92 -41.15 -76.44 25.53
N LYS A 93 -42.34 -75.95 25.16
CA LYS A 93 -42.57 -75.02 24.05
C LYS A 93 -42.12 -73.60 24.38
N ALA A 94 -42.31 -73.14 25.62
CA ALA A 94 -41.81 -71.84 26.08
C ALA A 94 -40.28 -71.78 26.10
N LEU A 95 -39.60 -72.81 26.64
CA LEU A 95 -38.12 -72.90 26.62
C LEU A 95 -37.54 -72.97 25.20
N LYS A 96 -38.15 -73.76 24.30
CA LYS A 96 -37.76 -73.79 22.88
C LYS A 96 -37.99 -72.45 22.19
N LYS A 97 -39.07 -71.74 22.54
CA LYS A 97 -39.36 -70.40 22.03
C LYS A 97 -38.32 -69.39 22.52
N GLU A 98 -38.03 -69.33 23.81
CA GLU A 98 -37.01 -68.43 24.38
C GLU A 98 -35.63 -68.69 23.73
N LEU A 99 -35.22 -69.95 23.61
CA LEU A 99 -33.97 -70.30 22.95
C LEU A 99 -33.93 -69.85 21.48
N GLN A 100 -35.03 -70.02 20.73
CA GLN A 100 -35.13 -69.56 19.35
C GLN A 100 -35.13 -68.02 19.26
N ASP A 101 -35.87 -67.34 20.13
CA ASP A 101 -35.93 -65.88 20.18
C ASP A 101 -34.54 -65.27 20.48
N GLN A 102 -33.72 -65.90 21.35
CA GLN A 102 -32.33 -65.50 21.58
C GLN A 102 -31.42 -65.77 20.37
N ILE A 103 -31.61 -66.89 19.66
CA ILE A 103 -30.87 -67.20 18.42
C ILE A 103 -31.21 -66.16 17.32
N ASP A 104 -32.48 -65.80 17.17
CA ASP A 104 -32.95 -64.81 16.20
C ASP A 104 -32.45 -63.39 16.55
N LYS A 105 -32.38 -63.07 17.85
CA LYS A 105 -31.77 -61.83 18.36
C LYS A 105 -30.27 -61.78 18.05
N LEU A 106 -29.52 -62.87 18.28
CA LEU A 106 -28.09 -62.96 17.94
C LEU A 106 -27.84 -62.81 16.43
N ALA A 107 -28.66 -63.44 15.57
CA ALA A 107 -28.57 -63.29 14.12
C ALA A 107 -28.85 -61.84 13.67
N SER A 108 -29.81 -61.17 14.31
CA SER A 108 -30.12 -59.76 14.06
C SER A 108 -29.00 -58.82 14.51
N LEU A 109 -28.40 -59.08 15.68
CA LEU A 109 -27.22 -58.35 16.17
C LEU A 109 -26.00 -58.53 15.25
N ALA A 110 -25.77 -59.73 14.71
CA ALA A 110 -24.71 -59.97 13.72
C ALA A 110 -24.92 -59.20 12.40
N THR A 111 -26.18 -59.02 11.98
CA THR A 111 -26.53 -58.21 10.80
C THR A 111 -26.25 -56.71 11.03
N VAL A 112 -26.47 -56.22 12.25
CA VAL A 112 -26.14 -54.85 12.65
C VAL A 112 -24.63 -54.65 12.74
N ASP A 113 -23.91 -55.62 13.30
CA ASP A 113 -22.45 -55.60 13.46
C ASP A 113 -21.71 -55.47 12.11
N ALA A 114 -22.19 -56.16 11.08
CA ALA A 114 -21.67 -56.00 9.72
C ALA A 114 -21.80 -54.56 9.21
N LYS A 115 -22.92 -53.88 9.50
CA LYS A 115 -23.16 -52.49 9.11
C LYS A 115 -22.35 -51.48 9.93
N ILE A 116 -22.10 -51.77 11.20
CA ILE A 116 -21.16 -51.00 12.03
C ILE A 116 -19.77 -51.06 11.39
N LYS A 117 -19.34 -52.22 10.91
CA LYS A 117 -18.07 -52.38 10.18
C LYS A 117 -18.03 -51.59 8.87
N GLU A 118 -19.07 -51.70 8.04
CA GLU A 118 -19.20 -50.92 6.78
C GLU A 118 -19.14 -49.40 7.02
N LEU A 119 -19.81 -48.90 8.07
CA LEU A 119 -19.77 -47.49 8.45
C LEU A 119 -18.40 -47.06 8.96
N LYS A 120 -17.70 -47.90 9.74
CA LYS A 120 -16.31 -47.64 10.16
C LYS A 120 -15.34 -47.55 8.98
N GLU A 121 -15.45 -48.47 8.03
CA GLU A 121 -14.64 -48.45 6.80
C GLU A 121 -14.94 -47.19 5.98
N SER A 122 -16.21 -46.75 5.92
CA SER A 122 -16.63 -45.52 5.22
C SER A 122 -16.16 -44.23 5.91
N LEU A 123 -16.18 -44.19 7.25
CA LEU A 123 -15.71 -43.05 8.06
C LEU A 123 -14.17 -42.93 8.10
N ALA A 124 -13.43 -43.95 7.64
CA ALA A 124 -11.96 -43.95 7.60
C ALA A 124 -11.37 -43.39 6.28
N SER A 125 -12.20 -42.94 5.33
CA SER A 125 -11.73 -42.33 4.08
C SER A 125 -11.06 -40.98 4.32
N GLU A 126 -9.89 -40.75 3.73
CA GLU A 126 -9.17 -39.46 3.81
C GLU A 126 -9.93 -38.29 3.16
N PHE A 127 -10.87 -38.59 2.25
CA PHE A 127 -11.75 -37.60 1.60
C PHE A 127 -13.20 -38.08 1.66
N ILE A 128 -14.06 -37.27 2.29
CA ILE A 128 -15.50 -37.48 2.39
C ILE A 128 -16.18 -36.15 2.01
N SER A 129 -17.12 -36.18 1.07
CA SER A 129 -17.84 -34.96 0.66
C SER A 129 -18.90 -34.57 1.70
N GLU A 130 -19.36 -33.33 1.71
CA GLU A 130 -20.45 -32.89 2.60
C GLU A 130 -21.76 -33.66 2.36
N ALA A 131 -22.01 -34.07 1.11
CA ALA A 131 -23.16 -34.89 0.75
C ALA A 131 -23.05 -36.32 1.33
N ASP A 132 -21.86 -36.91 1.24
CA ASP A 132 -21.57 -38.23 1.82
C ASP A 132 -21.58 -38.19 3.35
N LEU A 133 -21.10 -37.11 3.96
CA LEU A 133 -21.14 -36.89 5.41
C LEU A 133 -22.59 -36.84 5.93
N LYS A 134 -23.48 -36.11 5.25
CA LYS A 134 -24.92 -36.06 5.56
C LYS A 134 -25.61 -37.42 5.37
N LYS A 135 -25.19 -38.18 4.34
CA LYS A 135 -25.66 -39.55 4.12
C LYS A 135 -25.20 -40.50 5.24
N LEU A 136 -23.92 -40.49 5.59
CA LEU A 136 -23.36 -41.27 6.69
C LEU A 136 -24.03 -40.94 8.02
N ALA A 137 -24.27 -39.66 8.33
CA ALA A 137 -25.04 -39.26 9.51
C ALA A 137 -26.45 -39.88 9.54
N THR A 138 -27.13 -39.93 8.39
CA THR A 138 -28.46 -40.56 8.24
C THR A 138 -28.41 -42.08 8.41
N GLU A 139 -27.35 -42.73 7.90
CA GLU A 139 -27.14 -44.17 8.04
C GLU A 139 -26.78 -44.56 9.48
N VAL A 140 -25.94 -43.78 10.16
CA VAL A 140 -25.63 -43.92 11.60
C VAL A 140 -26.89 -43.76 12.45
N GLU A 141 -27.73 -42.76 12.18
CA GLU A 141 -28.99 -42.55 12.91
C GLU A 141 -29.98 -43.70 12.65
N THR A 142 -30.12 -44.13 11.40
CA THR A 142 -30.95 -45.29 11.03
C THR A 142 -30.47 -46.59 11.69
N LEU A 143 -29.16 -46.76 11.87
CA LEU A 143 -28.58 -47.90 12.56
C LEU A 143 -28.76 -47.78 14.08
N SER A 144 -28.65 -46.57 14.64
CA SER A 144 -28.92 -46.26 16.04
C SER A 144 -30.34 -46.67 16.46
N VAL A 145 -31.35 -46.29 15.68
CA VAL A 145 -32.75 -46.71 15.89
C VAL A 145 -32.90 -48.24 15.85
N LYS A 146 -32.18 -48.93 14.96
CA LYS A 146 -32.21 -50.40 14.87
C LYS A 146 -31.51 -51.08 16.06
N VAL A 147 -30.39 -50.51 16.53
CA VAL A 147 -29.68 -50.96 17.73
C VAL A 147 -30.57 -50.80 18.96
N MET A 148 -31.20 -49.64 19.15
CA MET A 148 -32.14 -49.40 20.26
C MET A 148 -33.28 -50.43 20.28
N ALA A 149 -33.91 -50.69 19.12
CA ALA A 149 -35.00 -51.66 19.01
C ALA A 149 -34.57 -53.12 19.30
N LEU A 150 -33.31 -53.48 19.04
CA LEU A 150 -32.77 -54.84 19.29
C LEU A 150 -32.33 -55.05 20.73
N ILE A 151 -31.69 -54.04 21.32
CA ILE A 151 -31.12 -54.13 22.67
C ILE A 151 -32.22 -53.98 23.73
N GLY A 152 -33.14 -53.03 23.52
CA GLY A 152 -34.24 -52.72 24.42
C GLY A 152 -33.90 -51.68 25.49
N HIS A 153 -34.91 -51.29 26.26
CA HIS A 153 -34.90 -50.13 27.16
C HIS A 153 -34.63 -50.47 28.64
N ARG A 154 -34.40 -51.75 28.97
CA ARG A 154 -34.33 -52.23 30.36
C ARG A 154 -32.91 -52.13 30.94
N LEU A 155 -32.76 -51.36 32.01
CA LEU A 155 -31.54 -51.29 32.82
C LEU A 155 -31.20 -52.67 33.44
N THR A 156 -29.94 -53.10 33.33
CA THR A 156 -29.44 -54.38 33.85
C THR A 156 -28.24 -54.24 34.79
N SER A 157 -27.40 -53.22 34.66
CA SER A 157 -26.29 -52.95 35.59
C SER A 157 -26.02 -51.46 35.79
N LEU A 158 -25.42 -51.12 36.93
CA LEU A 158 -24.89 -49.81 37.29
C LEU A 158 -23.48 -49.96 37.85
N THR A 159 -22.57 -49.05 37.51
CA THR A 159 -21.20 -49.00 38.04
C THR A 159 -20.75 -47.55 38.19
N LEU A 160 -20.15 -47.18 39.31
CA LEU A 160 -19.69 -45.81 39.57
C LEU A 160 -18.58 -45.42 38.56
N ILE A 161 -18.57 -44.15 38.17
CA ILE A 161 -17.46 -43.50 37.47
C ILE A 161 -16.71 -42.63 38.50
N PRO A 162 -15.72 -43.16 39.23
CA PRO A 162 -15.07 -42.44 40.32
C PRO A 162 -14.12 -41.34 39.82
N THR A 163 -14.18 -40.17 40.47
CA THR A 163 -13.18 -39.09 40.32
C THR A 163 -11.90 -39.40 41.09
N THR A 164 -12.03 -40.04 42.26
CA THR A 164 -10.93 -40.39 43.16
C THR A 164 -11.10 -41.79 43.75
N HIS A 165 -10.01 -42.32 44.31
CA HIS A 165 -10.02 -43.53 45.10
C HIS A 165 -9.32 -43.23 46.43
N ILE A 166 -9.99 -43.46 47.56
CA ILE A 166 -9.40 -43.31 48.89
C ILE A 166 -9.15 -44.70 49.47
N ASN A 167 -7.90 -44.99 49.83
CA ASN A 167 -7.46 -46.31 50.31
C ASN A 167 -7.84 -47.48 49.38
N GLY A 168 -7.91 -47.21 48.06
CA GLY A 168 -8.31 -48.19 47.03
C GLY A 168 -9.81 -48.31 46.79
N ILE A 169 -10.67 -47.62 47.56
CA ILE A 169 -12.13 -47.64 47.40
C ILE A 169 -12.56 -46.46 46.51
N PRO A 170 -13.35 -46.68 45.45
CA PRO A 170 -14.01 -45.61 44.67
C PRO A 170 -14.80 -44.65 45.57
N SER A 171 -14.66 -43.34 45.35
CA SER A 171 -15.31 -42.32 46.19
C SER A 171 -16.27 -41.37 45.44
N ILE A 172 -17.35 -41.02 46.16
CA ILE A 172 -18.32 -39.97 45.88
C ILE A 172 -17.89 -38.74 46.69
N GLU A 173 -17.52 -37.64 46.04
CA GLU A 173 -16.91 -36.47 46.70
C GLU A 173 -17.92 -35.35 46.95
N LEU A 174 -17.96 -34.84 48.19
CA LEU A 174 -18.70 -33.64 48.59
C LEU A 174 -17.73 -32.51 48.94
N LEU A 175 -17.99 -31.29 48.48
CA LEU A 175 -17.27 -30.10 48.91
C LEU A 175 -18.18 -29.25 49.82
N THR A 176 -17.65 -28.82 50.96
CA THR A 176 -18.35 -27.97 51.93
C THR A 176 -17.52 -26.74 52.24
N LEU A 177 -18.06 -25.57 51.92
CA LEU A 177 -17.44 -24.29 52.26
C LEU A 177 -17.67 -24.00 53.74
N THR A 178 -16.69 -23.41 54.42
CA THR A 178 -16.80 -22.95 55.81
C THR A 178 -16.21 -21.55 55.93
N TYR A 179 -16.97 -20.63 56.54
CA TYR A 179 -16.56 -19.25 56.73
C TYR A 179 -17.08 -18.71 58.07
N THR A 180 -16.44 -17.67 58.59
CA THR A 180 -16.99 -16.88 59.71
C THR A 180 -17.56 -15.58 59.14
N PRO A 181 -18.81 -15.17 59.45
CA PRO A 181 -19.38 -13.90 59.02
C PRO A 181 -18.46 -12.71 59.34
N GLN A 182 -18.27 -11.83 58.36
CA GLN A 182 -17.44 -10.63 58.46
C GLN A 182 -18.29 -9.35 58.53
N VAL A 183 -17.71 -8.28 59.06
CA VAL A 183 -18.21 -6.90 58.97
C VAL A 183 -17.07 -5.95 58.62
N PHE A 184 -17.41 -4.80 58.05
CA PHE A 184 -16.48 -3.71 57.78
C PHE A 184 -15.67 -3.31 59.01
N ALA A 185 -14.36 -3.14 58.82
CA ALA A 185 -13.42 -2.75 59.86
C ALA A 185 -12.65 -1.49 59.44
N ALA A 186 -13.05 -0.33 59.98
CA ALA A 186 -12.32 0.91 59.76
C ALA A 186 -10.95 0.86 60.45
N LYS A 187 -9.87 0.69 59.68
CA LYS A 187 -8.48 0.75 60.16
C LYS A 187 -8.04 2.21 60.26
N ASN A 188 -7.17 2.53 61.22
CA ASN A 188 -6.75 3.93 61.46
C ASN A 188 -5.49 4.29 60.66
N TYR A 189 -5.43 5.52 60.15
CA TYR A 189 -4.75 5.84 58.88
C TYR A 189 -3.28 6.31 58.97
N ALA A 190 -2.79 6.61 60.18
CA ALA A 190 -1.60 7.44 60.39
C ALA A 190 -0.32 6.92 59.71
N ASP A 191 -0.04 5.62 59.83
CA ASP A 191 1.25 5.03 59.44
C ASP A 191 1.20 4.14 58.18
N HIS A 192 0.07 4.12 57.47
CA HIS A 192 -0.10 3.24 56.30
C HIS A 192 0.61 3.77 55.04
N ALA A 193 1.49 2.99 54.43
CA ALA A 193 2.09 3.29 53.13
C ALA A 193 1.21 2.78 51.96
N ALA A 194 1.33 3.41 50.79
CA ALA A 194 0.71 2.94 49.53
C ALA A 194 1.35 1.64 48.98
N ASP A 195 2.53 1.31 49.50
CA ASP A 195 3.33 0.13 49.17
C ASP A 195 3.02 -0.98 50.19
N PRO A 196 2.36 -2.09 49.79
CA PRO A 196 2.02 -3.20 50.69
C PRO A 196 3.23 -3.81 51.39
N SER A 197 4.42 -3.74 50.77
CA SER A 197 5.63 -4.34 51.32
C SER A 197 6.07 -3.73 52.66
N LYS A 198 5.60 -2.52 52.97
CA LYS A 198 5.96 -1.71 54.14
C LYS A 198 4.96 -1.81 55.30
N HIS A 199 3.93 -2.65 55.18
CA HIS A 199 2.92 -2.83 56.23
C HIS A 199 3.41 -3.76 57.35
N THR A 200 3.08 -3.43 58.61
CA THR A 200 3.50 -4.23 59.79
C THR A 200 2.64 -5.46 60.04
N ASN A 201 1.38 -5.44 59.60
CA ASN A 201 0.49 -6.59 59.56
C ASN A 201 0.16 -6.88 58.10
N ARG A 202 0.49 -8.06 57.60
CA ARG A 202 0.27 -8.45 56.21
C ARG A 202 -0.51 -9.77 56.15
N PRO A 203 -1.65 -9.84 55.44
CA PRO A 203 -2.29 -8.77 54.67
C PRO A 203 -3.10 -7.78 55.54
N VAL A 204 -3.39 -6.60 54.99
CA VAL A 204 -4.37 -5.67 55.58
C VAL A 204 -5.74 -5.90 54.94
N LEU A 205 -6.77 -6.04 55.78
CA LEU A 205 -8.15 -6.29 55.37
C LEU A 205 -9.07 -5.19 55.92
N ASP A 206 -9.97 -4.66 55.08
CA ASP A 206 -11.02 -3.69 55.47
C ASP A 206 -12.26 -4.35 56.12
N HIS A 207 -12.11 -5.58 56.57
CA HIS A 207 -13.14 -6.34 57.28
C HIS A 207 -12.53 -7.18 58.41
N THR A 208 -13.39 -7.57 59.34
CA THR A 208 -13.05 -8.44 60.48
C THR A 208 -14.23 -9.33 60.84
N ALA A 209 -13.97 -10.44 61.54
CA ALA A 209 -15.01 -11.36 61.96
C ALA A 209 -16.02 -10.68 62.89
N VAL A 210 -17.31 -10.96 62.68
CA VAL A 210 -18.39 -10.50 63.56
C VAL A 210 -18.15 -11.06 64.95
N LYS A 211 -18.03 -10.18 65.94
CA LYS A 211 -17.69 -10.55 67.33
C LYS A 211 -18.71 -11.55 67.88
N GLY A 212 -18.26 -12.78 68.14
CA GLY A 212 -19.09 -13.86 68.69
C GLY A 212 -19.88 -14.67 67.66
N ALA A 213 -19.74 -14.39 66.36
CA ALA A 213 -20.28 -15.26 65.32
C ALA A 213 -19.59 -16.63 65.33
N LYS A 214 -20.35 -17.68 65.01
CA LYS A 214 -19.82 -19.03 64.78
C LYS A 214 -19.47 -19.20 63.30
N ALA A 215 -18.56 -20.11 63.00
CA ALA A 215 -18.35 -20.57 61.63
C ALA A 215 -19.66 -21.18 61.10
N LEU A 216 -20.00 -20.83 59.87
CA LEU A 216 -21.13 -21.38 59.11
C LEU A 216 -20.57 -22.27 58.00
N SER A 217 -21.30 -23.35 57.69
CA SER A 217 -20.93 -24.29 56.64
C SER A 217 -22.00 -24.32 55.55
N ILE A 218 -21.57 -24.26 54.29
CA ILE A 218 -22.41 -24.30 53.10
C ILE A 218 -22.04 -25.53 52.28
N SER A 219 -23.04 -26.32 51.89
CA SER A 219 -22.90 -27.38 50.88
C SER A 219 -23.92 -27.11 49.79
N THR A 220 -23.55 -27.31 48.52
CA THR A 220 -24.46 -27.08 47.40
C THR A 220 -25.55 -28.16 47.34
N GLU A 221 -26.69 -27.83 46.73
CA GLU A 221 -27.73 -28.82 46.39
C GLU A 221 -27.48 -29.54 45.06
N LYS A 222 -26.43 -29.15 44.32
CA LYS A 222 -26.14 -29.60 42.95
C LYS A 222 -24.83 -30.42 42.85
N ASN A 223 -24.51 -31.23 43.86
CA ASN A 223 -23.35 -32.12 43.74
C ASN A 223 -23.67 -33.20 42.69
N GLU A 224 -22.69 -33.59 41.88
CA GLU A 224 -22.88 -34.52 40.76
C GLU A 224 -22.05 -35.79 40.95
N VAL A 225 -22.62 -36.94 40.59
CA VAL A 225 -21.91 -38.22 40.52
C VAL A 225 -22.45 -39.05 39.36
N SER A 226 -21.57 -39.65 38.57
CA SER A 226 -21.93 -40.36 37.34
C SER A 226 -21.75 -41.87 37.46
N TYR A 227 -22.66 -42.62 36.85
CA TYR A 227 -22.65 -44.08 36.80
C TYR A 227 -22.73 -44.56 35.35
N LYS A 228 -21.87 -45.51 34.95
CA LYS A 228 -22.04 -46.24 33.70
C LYS A 228 -23.24 -47.16 33.83
N ILE A 229 -24.10 -47.19 32.81
CA ILE A 229 -25.29 -48.05 32.77
C ILE A 229 -25.17 -49.12 31.68
N SER A 230 -25.81 -50.26 31.90
CA SER A 230 -26.00 -51.29 30.87
C SER A 230 -27.49 -51.57 30.66
N PRO A 231 -27.97 -51.75 29.42
CA PRO A 231 -27.25 -51.46 28.19
C PRO A 231 -26.95 -49.96 28.04
N SER A 232 -25.79 -49.64 27.46
CA SER A 232 -25.29 -48.27 27.30
C SER A 232 -26.03 -47.46 26.21
N ILE A 233 -26.83 -48.13 25.39
CA ILE A 233 -27.76 -47.52 24.43
C ILE A 233 -29.14 -48.14 24.66
N GLY A 234 -30.18 -47.30 24.67
CA GLY A 234 -31.57 -47.71 24.80
C GLY A 234 -32.21 -47.29 26.13
N VAL A 235 -31.48 -47.38 27.26
CA VAL A 235 -32.00 -46.90 28.55
C VAL A 235 -32.05 -45.37 28.56
N MET A 236 -33.25 -44.82 28.74
CA MET A 236 -33.54 -43.38 28.86
C MET A 236 -33.94 -43.02 30.31
N LYS A 237 -34.12 -41.73 30.60
CA LYS A 237 -34.52 -41.26 31.96
C LYS A 237 -35.87 -41.85 32.38
N GLU A 238 -36.82 -42.00 31.47
CA GLU A 238 -38.14 -42.59 31.71
C GLU A 238 -38.16 -44.13 31.88
N ASP A 239 -37.03 -44.80 31.68
CA ASP A 239 -36.90 -46.26 31.85
C ASP A 239 -36.57 -46.66 33.29
N VAL A 240 -36.31 -45.68 34.14
CA VAL A 240 -35.95 -45.80 35.55
C VAL A 240 -36.91 -44.90 36.36
N LYS A 241 -37.27 -45.30 37.59
CA LYS A 241 -37.94 -44.42 38.56
C LYS A 241 -36.86 -43.63 39.32
N LYS A 242 -37.21 -42.52 39.99
CA LYS A 242 -36.22 -41.70 40.72
C LYS A 242 -35.35 -42.57 41.65
N PRO A 243 -34.01 -42.65 41.43
CA PRO A 243 -33.13 -43.46 42.26
C PRO A 243 -33.02 -42.95 43.69
N LEU A 244 -32.42 -43.77 44.56
CA LEU A 244 -32.07 -43.40 45.93
C LEU A 244 -30.69 -43.95 46.31
N PHE A 245 -30.01 -43.31 47.26
CA PHE A 245 -28.83 -43.88 47.89
C PHE A 245 -29.20 -44.77 49.08
N GLU A 246 -28.62 -45.96 49.11
CA GLU A 246 -28.63 -46.85 50.26
C GLU A 246 -27.27 -46.76 50.95
N CYS A 247 -27.23 -46.19 52.17
CA CYS A 247 -25.99 -45.85 52.85
C CYS A 247 -25.80 -46.58 54.19
N PHE A 248 -24.54 -46.79 54.58
CA PHE A 248 -24.16 -47.28 55.91
C PHE A 248 -22.80 -46.73 56.35
N MET A 249 -22.48 -46.83 57.64
CA MET A 249 -21.14 -46.53 58.17
C MET A 249 -20.25 -47.77 58.11
N SER A 250 -19.10 -47.64 57.48
CA SER A 250 -18.08 -48.68 57.36
C SER A 250 -16.81 -48.31 58.13
N GLN A 251 -15.90 -49.27 58.24
CA GLN A 251 -14.57 -49.10 58.84
C GLN A 251 -13.55 -50.00 58.13
N ASN A 252 -12.26 -49.63 58.18
CA ASN A 252 -11.16 -50.35 57.52
C ASN A 252 -10.86 -51.77 58.07
N VAL A 253 -11.57 -52.23 59.10
CA VAL A 253 -11.44 -53.57 59.71
C VAL A 253 -12.80 -54.22 59.95
N THR A 254 -13.18 -55.19 59.12
CA THR A 254 -14.44 -55.93 59.22
C THR A 254 -14.32 -57.18 60.10
N LYS A 255 -15.28 -57.37 61.03
CA LYS A 255 -15.41 -58.58 61.88
C LYS A 255 -16.78 -59.26 61.80
N SER A 256 -17.74 -58.65 61.13
CA SER A 256 -19.11 -59.16 60.93
C SER A 256 -19.77 -58.44 59.75
N ALA A 257 -20.89 -58.96 59.23
CA ALA A 257 -21.69 -58.27 58.22
C ALA A 257 -22.27 -56.95 58.80
N PRO A 258 -22.31 -55.85 58.02
CA PRO A 258 -22.84 -54.57 58.48
C PRO A 258 -24.38 -54.56 58.55
N GLU A 259 -24.91 -53.81 59.51
CA GLU A 259 -26.34 -53.58 59.62
C GLU A 259 -26.76 -52.44 58.67
N LEU A 260 -27.49 -52.78 57.60
CA LEU A 260 -27.96 -51.82 56.59
C LEU A 260 -29.22 -51.10 57.12
N ALA A 261 -29.09 -49.85 57.56
CA ALA A 261 -30.21 -49.11 58.17
C ALA A 261 -30.17 -47.58 57.94
N GLN A 262 -31.32 -47.08 57.44
CA GLN A 262 -31.97 -45.75 57.46
C GLN A 262 -31.19 -44.41 57.51
N ASN A 263 -29.87 -44.39 57.69
CA ASN A 263 -29.06 -43.19 57.75
C ASN A 263 -28.83 -42.65 56.33
N LYS A 264 -29.39 -41.48 56.02
CA LYS A 264 -29.28 -40.83 54.70
C LYS A 264 -28.41 -39.56 54.82
N PRO A 265 -27.07 -39.65 54.88
CA PRO A 265 -26.21 -38.46 54.95
C PRO A 265 -26.29 -37.59 53.68
N ILE A 266 -26.60 -38.22 52.55
CA ILE A 266 -26.87 -37.59 51.26
C ILE A 266 -28.20 -38.08 50.70
N GLU A 267 -28.83 -37.26 49.85
CA GLU A 267 -30.10 -37.57 49.18
C GLU A 267 -30.12 -37.05 47.73
N ILE A 268 -30.86 -37.75 46.87
CA ILE A 268 -30.92 -37.45 45.43
C ILE A 268 -31.97 -36.36 45.16
N VAL A 269 -31.55 -35.30 44.47
CA VAL A 269 -32.38 -34.16 44.05
C VAL A 269 -33.05 -34.49 42.72
N ASP A 270 -32.27 -34.79 41.69
CA ASP A 270 -32.72 -35.29 40.37
C ASP A 270 -31.62 -36.19 39.78
N TYR A 271 -31.84 -36.73 38.59
CA TYR A 271 -30.86 -37.50 37.83
C TYR A 271 -31.12 -37.33 36.32
N ASP A 272 -30.13 -37.58 35.49
CA ASP A 272 -30.28 -37.56 34.03
C ASP A 272 -29.62 -38.80 33.42
N VAL A 273 -30.06 -39.20 32.23
CA VAL A 273 -29.53 -40.38 31.52
C VAL A 273 -29.22 -39.98 30.07
N LYS A 274 -27.93 -39.93 29.73
CA LYS A 274 -27.41 -39.57 28.41
C LYS A 274 -26.18 -40.40 28.08
N ASP A 275 -26.03 -40.80 26.81
CA ASP A 275 -24.82 -41.45 26.28
C ASP A 275 -24.31 -42.67 27.08
N GLY A 276 -25.22 -43.45 27.66
CA GLY A 276 -24.89 -44.62 28.49
C GLY A 276 -24.37 -44.30 29.90
N VAL A 277 -24.57 -43.06 30.35
CA VAL A 277 -24.22 -42.59 31.69
C VAL A 277 -25.46 -42.04 32.39
N MET A 278 -25.66 -42.44 33.64
CA MET A 278 -26.61 -41.84 34.57
C MET A 278 -25.89 -40.86 35.48
N THR A 279 -26.16 -39.57 35.33
CA THR A 279 -25.65 -38.53 36.25
C THR A 279 -26.69 -38.25 37.32
N VAL A 280 -26.29 -38.39 38.58
CA VAL A 280 -27.14 -38.20 39.76
C VAL A 280 -26.78 -36.88 40.42
N PHE A 281 -27.77 -36.00 40.56
CA PHE A 281 -27.65 -34.75 41.30
C PHE A 281 -28.08 -35.00 42.75
N TYR A 282 -27.21 -34.67 43.71
CA TYR A 282 -27.44 -34.96 45.12
C TYR A 282 -27.02 -33.82 46.04
N LYS A 283 -27.55 -33.86 47.24
CA LYS A 283 -27.26 -32.90 48.30
C LYS A 283 -27.04 -33.58 49.63
N LYS A 284 -26.40 -32.85 50.55
CA LYS A 284 -26.35 -33.23 51.95
C LYS A 284 -27.76 -33.18 52.54
N ASN A 285 -28.19 -34.26 53.20
CA ASN A 285 -29.51 -34.28 53.82
C ASN A 285 -29.60 -33.23 54.95
N ALA A 286 -30.77 -32.64 55.13
CA ALA A 286 -31.02 -31.54 56.06
C ALA A 286 -30.54 -31.81 57.51
N GLU A 287 -30.62 -33.06 57.99
CA GLU A 287 -30.17 -33.41 59.34
C GLU A 287 -28.64 -33.40 59.51
N TYR A 288 -27.90 -33.40 58.40
CA TYR A 288 -26.44 -33.44 58.33
C TYR A 288 -25.82 -32.11 57.85
N VAL A 289 -26.64 -31.11 57.48
CA VAL A 289 -26.18 -29.74 57.21
C VAL A 289 -25.55 -29.17 58.49
N GLY A 290 -24.33 -28.62 58.37
CA GLY A 290 -23.54 -28.13 59.50
C GLY A 290 -22.87 -29.21 60.38
N LYS A 291 -23.01 -30.49 60.04
CA LYS A 291 -22.24 -31.61 60.64
C LYS A 291 -21.27 -32.16 59.61
N SER A 292 -20.09 -32.63 60.02
CA SER A 292 -19.21 -33.37 59.09
C SER A 292 -19.76 -34.78 58.83
N ILE A 293 -19.76 -35.20 57.57
CA ILE A 293 -19.92 -36.58 57.12
C ILE A 293 -18.61 -37.13 56.50
N GLY A 294 -17.50 -36.40 56.66
CA GLY A 294 -16.18 -36.86 56.25
C GLY A 294 -15.64 -37.97 57.16
N THR A 295 -14.50 -38.51 56.76
CA THR A 295 -13.84 -39.63 57.45
C THR A 295 -13.35 -39.24 58.85
N THR A 296 -13.46 -40.17 59.80
CA THR A 296 -12.96 -40.00 61.18
C THR A 296 -12.04 -41.14 61.61
N GLY A 297 -11.02 -40.85 62.44
CA GLY A 297 -9.99 -41.82 62.83
C GLY A 297 -8.74 -41.75 61.94
N SER A 298 -7.87 -42.78 62.04
CA SER A 298 -6.65 -42.92 61.24
C SER A 298 -6.66 -44.25 60.49
N ALA A 299 -6.23 -44.25 59.23
CA ALA A 299 -6.05 -45.45 58.42
C ALA A 299 -4.71 -46.17 58.67
N HIS A 300 -3.81 -45.57 59.45
CA HIS A 300 -2.44 -46.06 59.70
C HIS A 300 -2.11 -46.04 61.21
N GLU A 301 -1.12 -46.87 61.60
CA GLU A 301 -0.67 -47.13 62.99
C GLU A 301 -1.79 -47.61 63.93
N ASP A 302 -2.16 -48.89 63.80
CA ASP A 302 -3.19 -49.62 64.60
C ASP A 302 -4.59 -48.97 64.66
N GLY A 303 -4.81 -47.90 63.89
CA GLY A 303 -6.02 -47.10 63.86
C GLY A 303 -7.19 -47.73 63.10
N THR A 304 -8.40 -47.47 63.61
CA THR A 304 -9.65 -47.72 62.88
C THR A 304 -10.13 -46.40 62.27
N GLU A 305 -10.18 -46.31 60.94
CA GLU A 305 -10.93 -45.24 60.25
C GLU A 305 -12.40 -45.63 60.11
N LYS A 306 -13.29 -44.64 60.15
CA LYS A 306 -14.73 -44.76 59.95
C LYS A 306 -15.19 -43.77 58.90
N PHE A 307 -15.90 -44.27 57.89
CA PHE A 307 -16.37 -43.51 56.73
C PHE A 307 -17.75 -44.01 56.28
N TRP A 308 -18.51 -43.15 55.60
CA TRP A 308 -19.78 -43.54 54.99
C TRP A 308 -19.55 -44.29 53.68
N MET A 309 -20.42 -45.27 53.39
CA MET A 309 -20.53 -45.91 52.08
C MET A 309 -21.95 -45.77 51.54
N ALA A 310 -22.10 -45.71 50.21
CA ALA A 310 -23.37 -45.58 49.51
C ALA A 310 -23.40 -46.45 48.24
N SER A 311 -24.54 -47.10 47.99
CA SER A 311 -24.89 -47.74 46.71
C SER A 311 -26.04 -46.97 46.06
N LEU A 312 -25.97 -46.75 44.76
CA LEU A 312 -27.08 -46.19 43.98
C LEU A 312 -28.09 -47.30 43.69
N LYS A 313 -29.32 -47.11 44.16
CA LYS A 313 -30.44 -48.05 44.00
C LYS A 313 -31.46 -47.46 43.02
N ALA A 314 -31.50 -48.02 41.82
CA ALA A 314 -32.33 -47.55 40.71
C ALA A 314 -33.51 -48.51 40.47
N PRO A 315 -34.76 -48.11 40.75
CA PRO A 315 -35.94 -48.91 40.43
C PRO A 315 -36.24 -48.88 38.93
N ILE A 316 -36.53 -50.03 38.33
CA ILE A 316 -36.92 -50.15 36.91
C ILE A 316 -38.34 -49.58 36.71
N ALA A 317 -38.59 -48.86 35.61
CA ALA A 317 -39.92 -48.35 35.28
C ALA A 317 -40.88 -49.49 34.89
N ASP A 318 -42.17 -49.36 35.24
CA ASP A 318 -43.17 -50.43 35.14
C ASP A 318 -43.35 -50.97 33.71
N LYS A 319 -43.14 -50.11 32.70
CA LYS A 319 -43.16 -50.47 31.26
C LYS A 319 -42.08 -51.48 30.85
N ASN A 320 -40.99 -51.58 31.62
CA ASN A 320 -39.83 -52.44 31.33
C ASN A 320 -39.77 -53.69 32.23
N LEU A 321 -40.80 -53.92 33.05
CA LEU A 321 -40.93 -55.15 33.85
C LEU A 321 -41.36 -56.33 32.97
N THR A 322 -40.85 -57.52 33.29
CA THR A 322 -41.36 -58.79 32.74
C THR A 322 -42.71 -59.12 33.37
N ASP A 323 -43.49 -60.00 32.74
CA ASP A 323 -44.85 -60.30 33.21
C ASP A 323 -44.85 -60.99 34.59
N ALA A 324 -43.86 -61.86 34.86
CA ALA A 324 -43.65 -62.46 36.19
C ALA A 324 -43.32 -61.40 37.28
N GLU A 325 -42.61 -60.33 36.93
CA GLU A 325 -42.31 -59.24 37.88
C GLU A 325 -43.53 -58.34 38.14
N LYS A 326 -44.37 -58.13 37.12
CA LYS A 326 -45.67 -57.43 37.27
C LYS A 326 -46.60 -58.21 38.21
N GLU A 327 -46.66 -59.53 38.06
CA GLU A 327 -47.43 -60.41 38.95
C GLU A 327 -46.88 -60.44 40.39
N ALA A 328 -45.56 -60.32 40.57
CA ALA A 328 -44.92 -60.30 41.89
C ALA A 328 -45.18 -59.00 42.70
N GLY A 329 -45.63 -57.92 42.05
CA GLY A 329 -46.13 -56.70 42.71
C GLY A 329 -45.11 -55.93 43.55
N LYS A 330 -43.81 -56.03 43.24
CA LYS A 330 -42.71 -55.35 43.94
C LYS A 330 -41.83 -54.59 42.95
N ASP A 331 -41.33 -53.43 43.36
CA ASP A 331 -40.31 -52.71 42.59
C ASP A 331 -39.06 -53.59 42.41
N VAL A 332 -38.58 -53.66 41.16
CA VAL A 332 -37.34 -54.35 40.78
C VAL A 332 -36.23 -53.32 40.71
N TYR A 333 -35.09 -53.61 41.32
CA TYR A 333 -33.98 -52.66 41.44
C TYR A 333 -32.71 -53.17 40.76
N VAL A 334 -31.98 -52.25 40.14
CA VAL A 334 -30.56 -52.42 39.82
C VAL A 334 -29.77 -51.57 40.83
N ASN A 335 -28.77 -52.17 41.44
CA ASN A 335 -27.90 -51.50 42.42
C ASN A 335 -26.48 -51.36 41.86
N SER A 336 -25.79 -50.28 42.19
CA SER A 336 -24.33 -50.19 42.03
C SER A 336 -23.61 -50.93 43.16
N GLU A 337 -22.30 -51.13 43.00
CA GLU A 337 -21.40 -51.39 44.13
C GLU A 337 -21.44 -50.26 45.17
N TYR A 338 -21.11 -50.59 46.43
CA TYR A 338 -20.99 -49.60 47.50
C TYR A 338 -19.67 -48.83 47.37
N SER A 339 -19.78 -47.51 47.28
CA SER A 339 -18.67 -46.57 47.14
C SER A 339 -18.54 -45.69 48.39
N ARG A 340 -17.34 -45.20 48.71
CA ARG A 340 -17.09 -44.34 49.87
C ARG A 340 -17.65 -42.93 49.64
N ILE A 341 -18.22 -42.28 50.65
CA ILE A 341 -18.50 -40.83 50.61
C ILE A 341 -17.32 -40.12 51.30
N GLU A 342 -16.77 -39.09 50.65
CA GLU A 342 -15.68 -38.28 51.22
C GLU A 342 -16.04 -36.79 51.17
N GLU A 343 -15.95 -36.09 52.31
CA GLU A 343 -16.26 -34.66 52.41
C GLU A 343 -14.97 -33.83 52.58
N SER A 344 -14.72 -32.92 51.64
CA SER A 344 -13.68 -31.89 51.75
C SER A 344 -14.24 -30.59 52.31
N THR A 345 -13.83 -30.21 53.52
CA THR A 345 -14.10 -28.88 54.08
C THR A 345 -13.08 -27.87 53.57
N VAL A 346 -13.54 -26.71 53.08
CA VAL A 346 -12.70 -25.66 52.48
C VAL A 346 -13.13 -24.24 52.86
N TYR A 347 -12.25 -23.26 52.70
CA TYR A 347 -12.47 -21.86 53.09
C TYR A 347 -12.56 -20.96 51.85
N PRO A 348 -13.67 -20.25 51.59
CA PRO A 348 -13.87 -19.44 50.38
C PRO A 348 -13.39 -17.99 50.53
N TYR A 349 -12.85 -17.44 49.45
CA TYR A 349 -12.29 -16.08 49.41
C TYR A 349 -12.55 -15.37 48.07
N LEU A 350 -12.73 -14.04 48.10
CA LEU A 350 -12.84 -13.20 46.90
C LEU A 350 -11.47 -13.08 46.22
N ALA A 351 -11.39 -13.49 44.95
CA ALA A 351 -10.17 -13.49 44.16
C ALA A 351 -10.37 -12.83 42.78
N ASN A 352 -9.26 -12.58 42.09
CA ASN A 352 -9.20 -12.01 40.76
C ASN A 352 -9.42 -13.11 39.70
N LYS A 353 -10.42 -12.93 38.82
CA LYS A 353 -10.83 -13.90 37.78
C LYS A 353 -9.76 -14.10 36.68
N LYS A 354 -8.79 -13.18 36.58
CA LYS A 354 -7.70 -13.22 35.57
C LYS A 354 -6.46 -14.00 36.02
N ILE A 355 -6.58 -14.79 37.09
CA ILE A 355 -5.53 -15.62 37.69
C ILE A 355 -5.64 -17.05 37.19
N ASP A 356 -4.50 -17.73 37.02
CA ASP A 356 -4.45 -19.11 36.56
C ASP A 356 -4.32 -20.06 37.75
N PHE A 357 -5.47 -20.46 38.30
CA PHE A 357 -5.56 -21.40 39.43
C PHE A 357 -5.11 -22.85 39.09
N THR A 358 -4.47 -23.08 37.94
CA THR A 358 -3.80 -24.35 37.62
C THR A 358 -2.30 -24.35 37.96
N LYS A 359 -1.73 -23.18 38.28
CA LYS A 359 -0.32 -23.01 38.68
C LYS A 359 -0.15 -23.13 40.19
N ASP A 360 1.05 -23.50 40.63
CA ASP A 360 1.40 -23.52 42.05
C ASP A 360 1.67 -22.10 42.57
N PHE A 361 1.13 -21.84 43.76
CA PHE A 361 1.19 -20.56 44.47
C PHE A 361 2.23 -20.65 45.61
N THR A 362 3.03 -19.59 45.79
CA THR A 362 4.30 -19.65 46.56
C THR A 362 4.44 -18.59 47.63
N THR A 363 3.42 -17.74 47.85
CA THR A 363 3.50 -16.55 48.71
C THR A 363 2.31 -16.42 49.68
N ASP A 364 2.29 -15.36 50.49
CA ASP A 364 1.33 -15.18 51.59
C ASP A 364 -0.03 -14.60 51.15
N PHE A 365 -1.07 -15.06 51.85
CA PHE A 365 -2.52 -14.95 51.58
C PHE A 365 -3.01 -13.83 50.63
N ALA A 366 -2.65 -12.55 50.83
CA ALA A 366 -3.15 -11.46 49.98
C ALA A 366 -2.11 -10.41 49.57
N ASP A 367 -0.82 -10.76 49.61
CA ASP A 367 0.20 -10.06 48.82
C ASP A 367 0.66 -10.90 47.60
N GLU A 368 0.00 -12.04 47.39
CA GLU A 368 0.32 -12.97 46.33
C GLU A 368 0.02 -12.40 44.94
N MET A 369 1.02 -12.49 44.06
CA MET A 369 0.95 -11.98 42.69
C MET A 369 1.27 -13.07 41.66
N GLN A 370 0.51 -13.08 40.57
CA GLN A 370 0.79 -13.85 39.37
C GLN A 370 0.77 -12.92 38.15
N ASP A 371 1.81 -12.97 37.31
CA ASP A 371 1.90 -12.22 36.05
C ASP A 371 1.54 -10.72 36.22
N GLY A 372 2.11 -10.09 37.26
CA GLY A 372 1.95 -8.68 37.61
C GLY A 372 0.61 -8.31 38.29
N LYS A 373 -0.29 -9.27 38.53
CA LYS A 373 -1.62 -9.05 39.12
C LYS A 373 -1.71 -9.70 40.49
N TYR A 374 -2.41 -9.08 41.42
CA TYR A 374 -2.68 -9.67 42.73
C TYR A 374 -3.77 -10.75 42.61
N VAL A 375 -3.57 -11.88 43.30
CA VAL A 375 -4.54 -12.98 43.35
C VAL A 375 -5.80 -12.56 44.11
N HIS A 376 -5.59 -11.81 45.18
CA HIS A 376 -6.64 -11.13 45.93
C HIS A 376 -6.43 -9.63 45.75
N TYR A 377 -7.45 -8.93 45.24
CA TYR A 377 -7.42 -7.46 45.07
C TYR A 377 -7.02 -6.71 46.35
N HIS A 378 -6.66 -5.43 46.22
CA HIS A 378 -6.11 -4.62 47.32
C HIS A 378 -7.15 -4.23 48.39
N ASP A 379 -6.64 -3.82 49.54
CA ASP A 379 -7.36 -2.98 50.50
C ASP A 379 -7.52 -1.53 49.99
N SER A 380 -8.47 -0.81 50.59
CA SER A 380 -8.74 0.58 50.23
C SER A 380 -7.59 1.54 50.58
N LEU A 381 -6.85 1.33 51.67
CA LEU A 381 -5.80 2.27 52.09
C LEU A 381 -4.65 2.33 51.08
N CYS A 382 -4.26 1.18 50.50
CA CYS A 382 -3.29 1.15 49.39
C CYS A 382 -3.77 1.96 48.19
N LEU A 383 -5.00 1.72 47.71
CA LEU A 383 -5.51 2.38 46.51
C LEU A 383 -5.72 3.89 46.73
N TYR A 384 -6.30 4.31 47.85
CA TYR A 384 -6.48 5.74 48.18
C TYR A 384 -5.17 6.51 48.37
N LYS A 385 -4.07 5.83 48.70
CA LYS A 385 -2.73 6.44 48.79
C LYS A 385 -1.87 6.23 47.53
N SER A 386 -2.34 5.46 46.55
CA SER A 386 -1.64 5.24 45.28
C SER A 386 -1.67 6.50 44.41
N GLY A 387 -0.57 6.76 43.69
CA GLY A 387 -0.50 7.84 42.71
C GLY A 387 -1.29 7.56 41.42
N ASN A 388 -1.29 8.53 40.52
CA ASN A 388 -1.82 8.40 39.17
C ASN A 388 -1.13 7.21 38.45
N GLU A 389 -1.93 6.34 37.84
CA GLU A 389 -1.52 5.13 37.12
C GLU A 389 -0.81 4.05 37.98
N GLN A 390 -0.77 4.21 39.30
CA GLN A 390 -0.27 3.19 40.22
C GLN A 390 -1.41 2.27 40.70
N LEU A 391 -1.11 0.97 40.86
CA LEU A 391 -2.05 -0.07 41.32
C LEU A 391 -3.38 -0.11 40.54
N VAL A 392 -3.34 0.15 39.23
CA VAL A 392 -4.51 0.04 38.33
C VAL A 392 -4.75 -1.42 37.97
N ASP A 393 -5.89 -1.96 38.39
CA ASP A 393 -6.28 -3.36 38.12
C ASP A 393 -6.84 -3.55 36.70
N VAL A 394 -7.54 -2.52 36.17
CA VAL A 394 -8.22 -2.57 34.88
C VAL A 394 -8.09 -1.24 34.15
N LYS A 395 -7.61 -1.28 32.90
CA LYS A 395 -7.76 -0.18 31.94
C LYS A 395 -8.98 -0.47 31.07
N GLN A 396 -9.98 0.41 31.07
CA GLN A 396 -11.31 0.19 30.48
C GLN A 396 -11.67 1.33 29.50
N PRO A 397 -12.09 1.05 28.26
CA PRO A 397 -12.59 2.09 27.35
C PRO A 397 -13.80 2.83 27.94
N TYR A 398 -13.75 4.17 27.92
CA TYR A 398 -14.78 5.03 28.51
C TYR A 398 -16.15 4.83 27.85
N ASP A 399 -16.17 4.53 26.55
CA ASP A 399 -17.34 4.33 25.69
C ASP A 399 -17.90 2.90 25.73
N LYS A 400 -17.41 2.06 26.67
CA LYS A 400 -17.89 0.70 26.85
C LYS A 400 -18.24 0.43 28.32
N PRO A 401 -19.36 -0.25 28.59
CA PRO A 401 -19.69 -0.69 29.93
C PRO A 401 -18.71 -1.79 30.37
N LEU A 402 -18.50 -1.90 31.68
CA LEU A 402 -17.66 -2.91 32.30
C LEU A 402 -18.50 -3.75 33.27
N ASP A 403 -18.71 -5.03 32.95
CA ASP A 403 -19.30 -5.97 33.89
C ASP A 403 -18.26 -6.34 34.96
N LEU A 404 -18.51 -5.93 36.20
CA LEU A 404 -17.60 -6.16 37.32
C LEU A 404 -17.50 -7.65 37.71
N ARG A 405 -18.45 -8.49 37.27
CA ARG A 405 -18.44 -9.96 37.46
C ARG A 405 -17.41 -10.67 36.57
N ASP A 406 -16.84 -9.97 35.59
CA ASP A 406 -15.70 -10.45 34.79
C ASP A 406 -14.33 -10.13 35.41
N LEU A 407 -14.33 -9.51 36.58
CA LEU A 407 -13.12 -9.20 37.35
C LEU A 407 -12.96 -10.13 38.57
N VAL A 408 -14.07 -10.55 39.18
CA VAL A 408 -14.05 -11.34 40.42
C VAL A 408 -14.42 -12.82 40.21
N THR A 409 -13.80 -13.68 41.01
CA THR A 409 -14.14 -15.10 41.16
C THR A 409 -14.01 -15.49 42.64
N VAL A 410 -14.45 -16.70 43.00
CA VAL A 410 -14.19 -17.26 44.33
C VAL A 410 -13.09 -18.30 44.20
N CYS A 411 -12.07 -18.22 45.06
CA CYS A 411 -11.12 -19.31 45.25
C CYS A 411 -11.30 -19.93 46.64
N TYR A 412 -10.78 -21.14 46.85
CA TYR A 412 -10.86 -21.82 48.14
C TYR A 412 -9.57 -22.55 48.52
N THR A 413 -9.29 -22.62 49.83
CA THR A 413 -8.19 -23.42 50.39
C THR A 413 -8.70 -24.58 51.26
N ARG A 414 -7.93 -25.67 51.39
CA ARG A 414 -8.24 -26.80 52.29
C ARG A 414 -7.86 -26.57 53.76
N ALA A 415 -7.18 -25.47 54.06
CA ALA A 415 -6.83 -25.09 55.42
C ALA A 415 -6.83 -23.57 55.55
N GLU A 416 -7.38 -23.09 56.66
CA GLU A 416 -7.49 -21.67 56.98
C GLU A 416 -6.08 -21.03 56.93
N ASN A 417 -5.95 -19.98 56.11
CA ASN A 417 -4.69 -19.23 55.91
C ASN A 417 -3.50 -20.04 55.33
N LYS A 418 -3.70 -21.18 54.64
CA LYS A 418 -2.63 -21.90 53.92
C LYS A 418 -2.78 -21.83 52.40
N HIS A 419 -1.82 -21.19 51.73
CA HIS A 419 -1.98 -20.73 50.34
C HIS A 419 -1.46 -21.62 49.23
N ALA A 420 -0.55 -22.57 49.51
CA ALA A 420 0.08 -23.42 48.49
C ALA A 420 -0.86 -24.44 47.77
N SER A 421 -2.19 -24.24 47.76
CA SER A 421 -3.17 -25.18 47.19
C SER A 421 -4.54 -24.59 46.83
N HIS A 422 -4.71 -23.25 46.77
CA HIS A 422 -6.00 -22.68 46.37
C HIS A 422 -6.44 -23.06 44.95
N LYS A 423 -7.73 -23.31 44.81
CA LYS A 423 -8.40 -23.65 43.56
C LYS A 423 -9.54 -22.69 43.29
N GLU A 424 -9.87 -22.47 42.02
CA GLU A 424 -11.07 -21.74 41.64
C GLU A 424 -12.34 -22.55 41.98
N LEU A 425 -13.33 -21.89 42.60
CA LEU A 425 -14.69 -22.40 42.75
C LEU A 425 -15.55 -21.77 41.66
N LYS A 426 -15.53 -22.33 40.44
CA LYS A 426 -16.33 -21.82 39.32
C LYS A 426 -17.83 -21.77 39.64
N GLU A 427 -18.33 -22.84 40.25
CA GLU A 427 -19.74 -22.98 40.64
C GLU A 427 -20.09 -22.29 41.97
N TYR A 428 -19.46 -21.16 42.32
CA TYR A 428 -19.69 -20.48 43.60
C TYR A 428 -21.17 -20.06 43.80
N ALA A 429 -21.88 -19.74 42.72
CA ALA A 429 -23.30 -19.42 42.74
C ALA A 429 -24.17 -20.59 43.25
N ASP A 430 -23.72 -21.83 43.04
CA ASP A 430 -24.42 -23.03 43.48
C ASP A 430 -24.26 -23.31 44.97
N TYR A 431 -23.35 -22.59 45.63
CA TYR A 431 -23.24 -22.47 47.08
C TYR A 431 -23.98 -21.22 47.59
N GLY A 432 -24.82 -20.57 46.78
CA GLY A 432 -25.52 -19.34 47.15
C GLY A 432 -24.58 -18.16 47.42
N LEU A 433 -23.36 -18.18 46.89
CA LEU A 433 -22.45 -17.05 46.99
C LEU A 433 -22.74 -16.03 45.88
N GLU A 434 -22.77 -14.75 46.23
CA GLU A 434 -22.95 -13.65 45.28
C GLU A 434 -21.95 -12.51 45.50
N PHE A 435 -21.67 -11.77 44.44
CA PHE A 435 -20.88 -10.54 44.51
C PHE A 435 -21.80 -9.32 44.55
N ARG A 436 -21.45 -8.33 45.37
CA ARG A 436 -22.09 -7.02 45.41
C ARG A 436 -21.05 -5.94 45.18
N PHE A 437 -21.39 -4.93 44.37
CA PHE A 437 -20.48 -3.86 44.00
C PHE A 437 -21.03 -2.50 44.41
N ALA A 438 -20.12 -1.59 44.76
CA ALA A 438 -20.43 -0.20 45.03
C ALA A 438 -19.20 0.66 44.70
N LEU A 439 -19.37 1.90 44.24
CA LEU A 439 -18.25 2.84 44.23
C LEU A 439 -17.77 3.08 45.67
N ALA A 440 -16.46 3.18 45.84
CA ALA A 440 -15.87 3.46 47.14
C ALA A 440 -16.29 4.86 47.63
N LYS A 441 -16.67 4.96 48.92
CA LYS A 441 -17.43 6.11 49.46
C LYS A 441 -16.56 7.30 49.89
N ALA A 442 -15.28 7.08 50.17
CA ALA A 442 -14.37 8.17 50.50
C ALA A 442 -13.89 8.87 49.22
N LYS A 443 -13.61 10.17 49.31
CA LYS A 443 -13.11 10.96 48.17
C LYS A 443 -11.71 10.49 47.78
N TYR A 444 -11.48 10.20 46.50
CA TYR A 444 -10.14 9.84 46.01
C TYR A 444 -9.53 11.04 45.29
N LEU A 445 -8.74 11.83 46.02
CA LEU A 445 -8.26 13.13 45.54
C LEU A 445 -6.91 13.00 44.82
N GLN A 446 -6.90 13.17 43.49
CA GLN A 446 -5.67 13.17 42.68
C GLN A 446 -5.29 14.56 42.11
N GLY A 447 -4.00 14.73 41.84
CA GLY A 447 -3.40 15.92 41.22
C GLY A 447 -3.37 17.17 42.10
N ASP A 448 -2.69 18.23 41.63
CA ASP A 448 -2.52 19.49 42.37
C ASP A 448 -3.87 20.16 42.71
N ARG A 449 -4.86 20.00 41.82
CA ARG A 449 -6.23 20.52 42.00
C ARG A 449 -7.11 19.66 42.90
N LYS A 450 -6.62 18.51 43.38
CA LYS A 450 -7.34 17.58 44.27
C LYS A 450 -8.72 17.18 43.71
N THR A 451 -8.73 16.70 42.47
CA THR A 451 -9.95 16.22 41.81
C THR A 451 -10.39 14.90 42.43
N ASP A 452 -11.68 14.75 42.70
CA ASP A 452 -12.25 13.51 43.25
C ASP A 452 -12.53 12.50 42.13
N GLU A 453 -11.66 11.51 42.00
CA GLU A 453 -11.71 10.47 40.96
C GLU A 453 -12.95 9.56 41.09
N GLN A 454 -13.57 9.49 42.27
CA GLN A 454 -14.82 8.75 42.47
C GLN A 454 -16.01 9.37 41.71
N ALA A 455 -15.91 10.64 41.32
CA ALA A 455 -16.95 11.32 40.54
C ALA A 455 -16.93 10.98 39.04
N PHE A 456 -16.06 10.06 38.59
CA PHE A 456 -15.83 9.76 37.18
C PHE A 456 -16.37 8.40 36.72
N GLY A 457 -17.28 7.79 37.47
CA GLY A 457 -18.02 6.59 37.06
C GLY A 457 -19.33 6.41 37.81
N ARG A 458 -20.24 5.61 37.25
CA ARG A 458 -21.50 5.17 37.89
C ARG A 458 -21.67 3.67 37.73
N ILE A 459 -22.14 3.00 38.78
CA ILE A 459 -22.68 1.63 38.69
C ILE A 459 -24.16 1.73 38.34
N LEU A 460 -24.60 0.97 37.34
CA LEU A 460 -25.97 0.98 36.84
C LEU A 460 -26.95 0.33 37.83
N SER A 461 -28.24 0.42 37.51
CA SER A 461 -29.34 -0.12 38.32
C SER A 461 -29.32 -1.66 38.48
N ASP A 462 -28.54 -2.36 37.66
CA ASP A 462 -28.28 -3.80 37.78
C ASP A 462 -27.33 -4.16 38.94
N GLY A 463 -26.60 -3.19 39.49
CA GLY A 463 -25.69 -3.35 40.62
C GLY A 463 -24.32 -3.95 40.28
N TYR A 464 -23.97 -4.17 39.01
CA TYR A 464 -22.68 -4.76 38.60
C TYR A 464 -22.08 -4.18 37.32
N THR A 465 -22.82 -3.43 36.51
CA THR A 465 -22.26 -2.74 35.33
C THR A 465 -21.72 -1.38 35.73
N LEU A 466 -20.42 -1.15 35.55
CA LEU A 466 -19.79 0.16 35.70
C LEU A 466 -19.73 0.87 34.33
N LYS A 467 -20.13 2.14 34.27
CA LYS A 467 -19.91 3.02 33.10
C LYS A 467 -19.15 4.29 33.46
N SER A 468 -18.59 4.95 32.44
CA SER A 468 -18.01 6.28 32.58
C SER A 468 -19.10 7.34 32.61
N GLU A 469 -19.05 8.22 33.61
CA GLU A 469 -19.97 9.34 33.81
C GLU A 469 -19.23 10.40 34.62
N VAL A 470 -19.75 11.63 34.73
CA VAL A 470 -19.05 12.72 35.43
C VAL A 470 -19.98 13.54 36.33
N TYR A 471 -19.62 13.60 37.61
CA TYR A 471 -20.40 14.24 38.67
C TYR A 471 -21.87 13.79 38.62
N ASP A 472 -22.80 14.75 38.77
CA ASP A 472 -24.24 14.53 38.77
C ASP A 472 -24.86 14.78 37.38
N VAL A 473 -24.10 14.59 36.28
CA VAL A 473 -24.63 14.69 34.91
C VAL A 473 -25.41 13.41 34.59
N GLU A 474 -26.73 13.53 34.49
CA GLU A 474 -27.62 12.44 34.06
C GLU A 474 -27.36 12.06 32.59
N LEU A 475 -26.47 11.10 32.35
CA LEU A 475 -26.32 10.43 31.06
C LEU A 475 -27.13 9.14 31.05
N GLY A 476 -27.77 8.83 29.92
CA GLY A 476 -28.47 7.56 29.71
C GLY A 476 -27.55 6.34 29.94
N ASP A 477 -28.12 5.16 30.18
CA ASP A 477 -27.31 3.97 30.53
C ASP A 477 -26.39 3.50 29.39
N THR A 478 -26.65 3.94 28.14
CA THR A 478 -25.80 3.73 26.95
C THR A 478 -24.98 4.97 26.55
N GLU A 479 -24.92 6.00 27.40
CA GLU A 479 -24.19 7.25 27.17
C GLU A 479 -23.01 7.40 28.15
N TYR A 480 -21.89 7.88 27.61
CA TYR A 480 -20.57 7.81 28.24
C TYR A 480 -19.87 9.18 28.24
N SER A 481 -19.08 9.46 29.27
CA SER A 481 -18.42 10.76 29.41
C SER A 481 -16.95 10.75 28.99
N LYS A 482 -16.63 11.48 27.91
CA LYS A 482 -15.23 11.69 27.47
C LYS A 482 -14.34 12.35 28.53
N THR A 483 -14.90 13.14 29.44
CA THR A 483 -14.15 13.79 30.53
C THR A 483 -13.70 12.81 31.62
N SER A 484 -14.15 11.54 31.57
CA SER A 484 -13.62 10.47 32.40
C SER A 484 -12.32 9.87 31.88
N ILE A 485 -11.89 10.10 30.63
CA ILE A 485 -10.67 9.45 30.10
C ILE A 485 -9.42 9.89 30.89
N GLY A 486 -8.68 8.93 31.43
CA GLY A 486 -7.52 9.12 32.30
C GLY A 486 -7.87 9.16 33.80
N ARG A 487 -9.15 9.09 34.17
CA ARG A 487 -9.62 9.11 35.57
C ARG A 487 -9.67 7.73 36.18
N GLU A 488 -9.52 7.67 37.51
CA GLU A 488 -9.19 6.44 38.23
C GLU A 488 -10.18 6.06 39.36
N PRO A 489 -11.47 5.81 39.07
CA PRO A 489 -12.44 5.44 40.10
C PRO A 489 -12.15 4.06 40.72
N ILE A 490 -12.35 3.98 42.03
CA ILE A 490 -12.19 2.76 42.84
C ILE A 490 -13.57 2.15 43.11
N VAL A 491 -13.73 0.88 42.74
CA VAL A 491 -14.91 0.06 43.01
C VAL A 491 -14.63 -0.84 44.22
N ARG A 492 -15.59 -0.94 45.13
CA ARG A 492 -15.62 -1.93 46.21
C ARG A 492 -16.36 -3.17 45.73
N ALA A 493 -15.74 -4.34 45.90
CA ALA A 493 -16.33 -5.65 45.62
C ALA A 493 -16.47 -6.44 46.92
N GLU A 494 -17.66 -6.98 47.16
CA GLU A 494 -18.03 -7.71 48.38
C GLU A 494 -18.50 -9.11 48.00
N LEU A 495 -18.00 -10.15 48.69
CA LEU A 495 -18.49 -11.52 48.57
C LEU A 495 -19.48 -11.79 49.71
N TRP A 496 -20.66 -12.29 49.39
CA TRP A 496 -21.75 -12.55 50.33
C TRP A 496 -22.28 -13.98 50.21
N ASP A 497 -22.64 -14.57 51.34
CA ASP A 497 -23.61 -15.66 51.41
C ASP A 497 -25.00 -15.04 51.29
N LYS A 498 -25.64 -15.25 50.13
CA LYS A 498 -26.99 -14.75 49.81
C LYS A 498 -28.05 -15.37 50.71
N ASN A 499 -27.90 -16.67 51.02
CA ASN A 499 -28.91 -17.47 51.69
C ASN A 499 -29.01 -17.12 53.17
N ASN A 500 -27.87 -16.89 53.83
CA ASN A 500 -27.82 -16.48 55.23
C ASN A 500 -27.68 -14.95 55.43
N GLY A 501 -27.49 -14.19 54.35
CA GLY A 501 -27.38 -12.72 54.41
C GLY A 501 -26.12 -12.22 55.11
N ASN A 502 -25.01 -12.94 55.01
CA ASN A 502 -23.75 -12.63 55.68
C ASN A 502 -22.63 -12.28 54.69
N MET A 503 -21.82 -11.26 55.01
CA MET A 503 -20.63 -10.92 54.23
C MET A 503 -19.48 -11.89 54.55
N ILE A 504 -18.75 -12.32 53.53
CA ILE A 504 -17.60 -13.25 53.62
C ILE A 504 -16.28 -12.49 53.44
N ALA A 505 -16.21 -11.55 52.49
CA ALA A 505 -15.01 -10.78 52.23
C ALA A 505 -15.32 -9.45 51.52
N VAL A 506 -14.40 -8.50 51.59
CA VAL A 506 -14.38 -7.25 50.83
C VAL A 506 -12.99 -7.02 50.25
N ARG A 507 -12.93 -6.50 49.02
CA ARG A 507 -11.75 -5.91 48.38
C ARG A 507 -12.11 -4.71 47.50
N TYR A 508 -11.10 -4.03 46.97
CA TYR A 508 -11.26 -2.86 46.12
C TYR A 508 -10.49 -3.04 44.81
N ILE A 509 -11.08 -2.56 43.72
CA ILE A 509 -10.60 -2.68 42.34
C ILE A 509 -10.45 -1.26 41.79
N LYS A 510 -9.24 -0.90 41.33
CA LYS A 510 -8.97 0.40 40.72
C LYS A 510 -9.10 0.32 39.20
N ILE A 511 -10.05 1.09 38.65
CA ILE A 511 -10.29 1.18 37.21
C ILE A 511 -9.61 2.45 36.69
N ARG A 512 -9.07 2.44 35.47
CA ARG A 512 -8.63 3.64 34.73
C ARG A 512 -9.35 3.71 33.40
N TRP A 513 -10.09 4.78 33.14
CA TRP A 513 -10.77 4.93 31.86
C TRP A 513 -9.78 5.29 30.75
N THR A 514 -9.89 4.64 29.59
CA THR A 514 -9.12 4.88 28.37
C THR A 514 -10.04 5.32 27.24
N GLY A 515 -9.50 5.86 26.15
CA GLY A 515 -10.31 6.25 24.99
C GLY A 515 -9.47 6.97 23.95
N GLU A 516 -9.91 6.94 22.69
CA GLU A 516 -9.27 7.73 21.64
C GLU A 516 -9.45 9.23 21.94
N LYS A 517 -8.33 9.86 22.30
CA LYS A 517 -8.16 11.31 22.29
C LYS A 517 -7.58 11.81 20.95
N ASP A 518 -7.36 10.90 19.98
CA ASP A 518 -6.79 11.22 18.67
C ASP A 518 -7.52 12.38 17.99
N GLN A 519 -6.75 13.32 17.46
CA GLN A 519 -7.27 14.54 16.83
C GLN A 519 -6.76 14.63 15.40
N THR A 520 -7.64 14.92 14.45
CA THR A 520 -7.23 15.34 13.11
C THR A 520 -7.43 16.85 13.01
N ILE A 521 -6.33 17.59 12.85
CA ILE A 521 -6.37 19.05 12.65
C ILE A 521 -6.35 19.38 11.15
N ALA A 522 -6.77 20.60 10.81
CA ALA A 522 -6.94 21.02 9.43
C ALA A 522 -5.62 20.90 8.62
N ALA A 523 -5.77 20.49 7.36
CA ALA A 523 -4.64 20.38 6.45
C ALA A 523 -4.04 21.76 6.14
N ILE A 524 -2.71 21.87 6.18
CA ILE A 524 -1.98 23.09 5.83
C ILE A 524 -1.55 22.98 4.36
N THR A 525 -1.91 23.97 3.55
CA THR A 525 -1.41 24.07 2.17
C THR A 525 -0.38 25.18 2.10
N PHE A 526 0.86 24.83 1.75
CA PHE A 526 1.92 25.78 1.42
C PHE A 526 1.66 26.40 0.05
N PRO A 527 2.21 27.61 -0.23
CA PRO A 527 2.22 28.18 -1.57
C PRO A 527 2.85 27.22 -2.58
N ASN A 528 2.50 27.39 -3.86
CA ASN A 528 3.21 26.72 -4.94
C ASN A 528 4.69 27.13 -4.91
N ASP A 529 5.58 26.17 -5.09
CA ASP A 529 7.02 26.37 -5.12
C ASP A 529 7.58 25.95 -6.48
N THR A 530 8.76 26.46 -6.80
CA THR A 530 9.37 26.30 -8.12
C THR A 530 10.63 25.45 -8.06
N VAL A 531 10.88 24.63 -9.09
CA VAL A 531 12.16 23.91 -9.20
C VAL A 531 13.32 24.90 -9.31
N THR A 532 14.36 24.73 -8.50
CA THR A 532 15.58 25.58 -8.50
C THR A 532 16.87 24.73 -8.52
N CYS A 533 18.04 25.37 -8.50
CA CYS A 533 19.34 24.68 -8.38
C CYS A 533 19.75 24.34 -6.93
N LYS A 534 18.91 24.65 -5.95
CA LYS A 534 19.15 24.45 -4.51
C LYS A 534 18.10 23.52 -3.90
N ASP A 535 18.32 23.15 -2.64
CA ASP A 535 17.35 22.40 -1.85
C ASP A 535 16.04 23.20 -1.74
N MET A 536 14.91 22.52 -1.87
CA MET A 536 13.61 23.16 -1.78
C MET A 536 13.05 22.97 -0.37
N PHE A 537 12.59 24.05 0.25
CA PHE A 537 12.09 24.00 1.62
C PHE A 537 10.93 24.96 1.87
N GLN A 538 10.17 24.64 2.91
CA GLN A 538 9.09 25.45 3.47
C GLN A 538 9.22 25.44 4.99
N GLN A 539 8.93 26.57 5.62
CA GLN A 539 8.99 26.73 7.06
C GLN A 539 7.69 27.37 7.55
N LEU A 540 7.04 26.76 8.55
CA LEU A 540 6.00 27.43 9.33
C LEU A 540 6.68 28.12 10.50
N PHE A 541 6.70 29.43 10.45
CA PHE A 541 7.27 30.24 11.52
C PHE A 541 6.37 30.24 12.76
N SER A 542 6.93 30.65 13.89
CA SER A 542 6.28 30.86 15.19
C SER A 542 4.83 31.37 15.10
N LYS A 543 4.53 32.39 14.27
CA LYS A 543 3.16 32.89 14.07
C LYS A 543 2.21 31.80 13.54
N GLU A 544 2.57 31.15 12.44
CA GLU A 544 1.75 30.14 11.79
C GLU A 544 1.60 28.87 12.64
N MET A 545 2.65 28.51 13.39
CA MET A 545 2.58 27.42 14.36
C MET A 545 1.54 27.68 15.46
N ASN A 546 1.40 28.93 15.93
CA ASN A 546 0.31 29.31 16.84
C ASN A 546 -1.06 29.26 16.15
N GLU A 547 -1.20 29.88 14.98
CA GLU A 547 -2.49 30.05 14.30
C GLU A 547 -3.05 28.73 13.72
N LYS A 548 -2.19 27.87 13.14
CA LYS A 548 -2.59 26.68 12.37
C LYS A 548 -2.41 25.36 13.12
N ILE A 549 -1.57 25.30 14.16
CA ILE A 549 -1.32 24.07 14.93
C ILE A 549 -1.78 24.24 16.39
N TYR A 550 -1.07 25.03 17.22
CA TYR A 550 -1.34 25.07 18.67
C TYR A 550 -2.77 25.52 19.00
N HIS A 551 -3.33 26.49 18.27
CA HIS A 551 -4.71 26.94 18.46
C HIS A 551 -5.76 25.86 18.08
N MET A 552 -5.43 25.01 17.09
CA MET A 552 -6.34 24.01 16.54
C MET A 552 -6.44 22.77 17.42
N VAL A 553 -5.33 22.32 18.00
CA VAL A 553 -5.32 21.19 18.94
C VAL A 553 -6.09 21.56 20.21
N LYS A 554 -7.03 20.71 20.59
CA LYS A 554 -7.82 20.86 21.82
C LYS A 554 -7.22 20.02 22.94
N PHE A 555 -7.35 20.55 24.15
CA PHE A 555 -6.94 19.96 25.41
C PHE A 555 -8.07 20.13 26.44
N ASP A 556 -8.07 19.31 27.51
CA ASP A 556 -9.04 19.26 28.62
C ASP A 556 -10.14 20.34 28.63
N GLY A 557 -11.36 19.95 28.26
CA GLY A 557 -12.52 20.85 28.21
C GLY A 557 -12.67 21.66 26.92
N GLY A 558 -11.91 21.33 25.86
CA GLY A 558 -12.05 21.95 24.53
C GLY A 558 -11.27 23.26 24.37
N GLN A 559 -10.36 23.56 25.29
CA GLN A 559 -9.49 24.73 25.20
C GLN A 559 -8.36 24.49 24.20
N SER A 560 -7.86 25.54 23.55
CA SER A 560 -6.66 25.45 22.73
C SER A 560 -5.43 25.17 23.59
N MET A 561 -4.52 24.33 23.11
CA MET A 561 -3.33 23.93 23.85
C MET A 561 -2.22 25.01 23.80
N SER A 562 -1.47 25.18 24.88
CA SER A 562 -0.31 26.09 24.88
C SER A 562 0.92 25.47 24.22
N LYS A 563 1.87 26.31 23.76
CA LYS A 563 3.15 25.88 23.17
C LYS A 563 3.88 24.88 24.08
N THR A 564 4.05 25.22 25.36
CA THR A 564 4.77 24.40 26.35
C THR A 564 4.11 23.05 26.56
N GLN A 565 2.77 22.98 26.54
CA GLN A 565 2.04 21.71 26.60
C GLN A 565 2.26 20.88 25.33
N PHE A 566 2.18 21.49 24.14
CA PHE A 566 2.45 20.80 22.87
C PHE A 566 3.81 20.08 22.92
N HIS A 567 4.88 20.81 23.17
CA HIS A 567 6.25 20.26 23.14
C HIS A 567 6.61 19.40 24.35
N SER A 568 5.80 19.42 25.41
CA SER A 568 5.95 18.49 26.55
C SER A 568 5.30 17.13 26.28
N ILE A 569 4.20 17.11 25.52
CA ILE A 569 3.42 15.90 25.17
C ILE A 569 4.00 15.27 23.90
N TYR A 570 4.07 16.05 22.82
CA TYR A 570 4.41 15.61 21.47
C TYR A 570 5.90 15.75 21.18
N LYS A 571 6.70 14.88 21.79
CA LYS A 571 8.17 14.85 21.61
C LYS A 571 8.61 14.06 20.39
N GLU A 572 7.73 13.22 19.86
CA GLU A 572 8.00 12.34 18.73
C GLU A 572 7.00 12.58 17.61
N MET A 573 7.44 12.30 16.39
CA MET A 573 6.67 12.51 15.17
C MET A 573 6.87 11.32 14.23
N GLU A 574 5.85 11.01 13.43
CA GLU A 574 5.86 9.98 12.40
C GLU A 574 5.29 10.52 11.09
N ILE A 575 5.91 10.16 9.97
CA ILE A 575 5.34 10.39 8.64
C ILE A 575 4.60 9.11 8.29
N ILE A 576 3.27 9.19 8.25
CA ILE A 576 2.39 8.05 7.97
C ILE A 576 2.43 7.72 6.47
N GLU A 577 2.36 8.77 5.64
CA GLU A 577 2.28 8.62 4.19
C GLU A 577 2.80 9.89 3.48
N LEU A 578 3.45 9.68 2.34
CA LEU A 578 3.69 10.71 1.34
C LEU A 578 2.90 10.32 0.08
N ARG A 579 2.13 11.23 -0.48
CA ARG A 579 1.41 11.06 -1.75
C ARG A 579 1.90 12.07 -2.77
N LYS A 580 2.02 11.64 -4.03
CA LYS A 580 2.25 12.46 -5.22
C LYS A 580 1.03 12.30 -6.12
N ASP A 581 0.34 13.39 -6.44
CA ASP A 581 -0.86 13.41 -7.28
C ASP A 581 -1.92 12.39 -6.82
N GLY A 582 -2.09 12.27 -5.49
CA GLY A 582 -2.97 11.29 -4.83
C GLY A 582 -2.46 9.85 -4.78
N LYS A 583 -1.29 9.54 -5.35
CA LYS A 583 -0.67 8.20 -5.34
C LYS A 583 0.39 8.08 -4.26
N LYS A 584 0.34 7.01 -3.47
CA LYS A 584 1.32 6.72 -2.42
C LYS A 584 2.75 6.62 -2.97
N VAL A 585 3.69 7.29 -2.32
CA VAL A 585 5.13 7.16 -2.51
C VAL A 585 5.68 6.15 -1.51
N ASP A 586 6.59 5.30 -1.97
CA ASP A 586 7.28 4.32 -1.13
C ASP A 586 8.36 5.00 -0.29
N LEU A 587 8.03 5.28 0.97
CA LEU A 587 8.91 5.94 1.94
C LEU A 587 10.23 5.17 2.18
N SER A 588 10.26 3.84 1.96
CA SER A 588 11.49 3.04 2.16
C SER A 588 12.60 3.37 1.17
N LYS A 589 12.29 4.08 0.09
CA LYS A 589 13.23 4.53 -0.95
C LYS A 589 13.79 5.93 -0.71
N LEU A 590 13.40 6.60 0.37
CA LEU A 590 13.84 7.95 0.72
C LEU A 590 14.61 7.93 2.05
N ALA A 591 15.74 8.61 2.10
CA ALA A 591 16.47 8.88 3.34
C ALA A 591 15.77 10.00 4.13
N ILE A 592 14.68 9.66 4.81
CA ILE A 592 13.86 10.60 5.59
C ILE A 592 14.52 10.90 6.94
N SER A 593 14.58 12.18 7.33
CA SER A 593 14.92 12.60 8.69
C SER A 593 13.81 13.43 9.35
N LYS A 594 13.81 13.36 10.68
CA LYS A 594 12.98 14.15 11.59
C LYS A 594 13.82 14.97 12.57
N ASP A 595 15.14 14.90 12.42
CA ASP A 595 16.11 15.64 13.22
C ASP A 595 16.31 17.03 12.59
N ALA A 596 16.13 18.08 13.37
CA ALA A 596 16.29 19.45 12.90
C ALA A 596 17.76 19.80 12.58
N THR A 597 18.73 19.01 13.08
CA THR A 597 20.16 19.20 12.79
C THR A 597 20.59 18.69 11.42
N ASP A 598 19.76 17.87 10.75
CA ASP A 598 19.92 17.52 9.33
C ASP A 598 19.50 18.67 8.38
N TRP A 599 19.02 19.80 8.93
CA TRP A 599 18.70 21.04 8.21
C TRP A 599 19.59 22.20 8.67
N ILE A 600 20.10 22.98 7.72
CA ILE A 600 20.83 24.22 7.96
C ILE A 600 19.92 25.38 7.58
N GLU A 601 19.52 26.18 8.57
CA GLU A 601 18.53 27.26 8.45
C GLU A 601 19.00 28.48 7.61
N GLY A 602 20.26 28.52 7.20
CA GLY A 602 20.85 29.67 6.49
C GLY A 602 21.49 30.69 7.44
N SER A 603 21.68 31.92 6.96
CA SER A 603 22.23 33.04 7.74
C SER A 603 21.13 33.97 8.26
N ASP A 604 20.09 34.21 7.45
CA ASP A 604 18.81 34.78 7.87
C ASP A 604 17.91 33.66 8.40
N LYS A 605 17.48 33.76 9.67
CA LYS A 605 16.62 32.77 10.33
C LYS A 605 15.13 33.09 10.21
N VAL A 606 14.78 34.18 9.53
CA VAL A 606 13.42 34.75 9.46
C VAL A 606 12.94 34.89 8.02
N GLY A 607 13.85 34.85 7.04
CA GLY A 607 13.57 34.91 5.60
C GLY A 607 14.48 33.97 4.80
N LYS A 608 14.08 33.67 3.56
CA LYS A 608 14.90 32.84 2.66
C LYS A 608 16.09 33.63 2.12
N ASP A 609 17.32 33.24 2.46
CA ASP A 609 18.57 33.87 2.00
C ASP A 609 19.34 33.04 0.97
N GLY A 610 18.95 31.79 0.72
CA GLY A 610 19.59 30.91 -0.25
C GLY A 610 20.87 30.22 0.24
N ALA A 611 21.22 30.35 1.52
CA ALA A 611 22.29 29.60 2.19
C ALA A 611 21.79 28.31 2.86
N GLU A 612 20.49 28.04 2.82
CA GLU A 612 19.84 26.90 3.46
C GLU A 612 20.11 25.58 2.69
N MET A 613 20.25 24.47 3.43
CA MET A 613 20.54 23.16 2.85
C MET A 613 20.25 22.00 3.82
N ILE A 614 19.92 20.81 3.29
CA ILE A 614 19.87 19.56 4.07
C ILE A 614 21.22 18.81 4.02
N ASP A 615 21.51 17.95 5.01
CA ASP A 615 22.59 16.95 4.88
C ASP A 615 22.34 16.14 3.60
N ASN A 616 23.33 16.08 2.71
CA ASN A 616 23.24 15.41 1.41
C ASN A 616 22.99 13.89 1.49
N LYS A 617 23.05 13.29 2.69
CA LYS A 617 22.63 11.92 2.97
C LYS A 617 21.12 11.79 3.19
N ARG A 618 20.37 12.89 3.22
CA ARG A 618 18.91 12.94 3.38
C ARG A 618 18.23 13.31 2.07
N ASP A 619 17.03 12.78 1.89
CA ASP A 619 16.15 13.07 0.76
C ASP A 619 15.00 14.01 1.14
N LEU A 620 14.50 13.85 2.37
CA LEU A 620 13.40 14.62 2.96
C LEU A 620 13.71 14.87 4.44
N VAL A 621 13.69 16.12 4.88
CA VAL A 621 13.72 16.50 6.30
C VAL A 621 12.36 17.08 6.66
N PHE A 622 11.74 16.56 7.73
CA PHE A 622 10.50 17.08 8.28
C PHE A 622 10.59 17.14 9.80
N ALA A 623 10.89 18.31 10.36
CA ALA A 623 11.33 18.46 11.74
C ALA A 623 10.73 19.69 12.44
N LEU A 624 10.70 19.66 13.77
CA LEU A 624 10.46 20.83 14.62
C LEU A 624 11.81 21.42 15.03
N LEU A 625 12.05 22.67 14.61
CA LEU A 625 13.24 23.43 14.95
C LEU A 625 12.90 24.39 16.09
N GLN A 626 13.65 24.35 17.20
CA GLN A 626 13.50 25.33 18.26
C GLN A 626 14.05 26.68 17.79
N ASP A 627 13.30 27.74 18.02
CA ASP A 627 13.70 29.10 17.65
C ASP A 627 14.92 29.52 18.48
N ALA A 628 15.97 29.97 17.79
CA ALA A 628 17.26 30.28 18.39
C ALA A 628 17.28 31.62 19.15
N GLU A 629 16.28 32.50 18.92
CA GLU A 629 16.14 33.78 19.61
C GLU A 629 15.06 33.73 20.72
N ASP A 630 14.06 32.85 20.59
CA ASP A 630 13.03 32.59 21.60
C ASP A 630 12.90 31.09 21.91
N ASN A 631 13.46 30.65 23.04
CA ASN A 631 13.37 29.25 23.48
C ASN A 631 11.94 28.75 23.79
N THR A 632 10.93 29.63 23.80
CA THR A 632 9.51 29.29 23.92
C THR A 632 8.83 29.08 22.57
N SER A 633 9.53 29.34 21.46
CA SER A 633 9.04 29.24 20.09
C SER A 633 9.71 28.12 19.31
N TYR A 634 8.99 27.61 18.32
CA TYR A 634 9.41 26.52 17.46
C TYR A 634 8.83 26.74 16.07
N ASN A 635 9.65 26.52 15.06
CA ASN A 635 9.30 26.48 13.66
C ASN A 635 9.13 25.01 13.22
N LEU A 636 8.32 24.76 12.19
CA LEU A 636 8.28 23.47 11.51
C LEU A 636 8.93 23.62 10.15
N VAL A 637 9.91 22.77 9.83
CA VAL A 637 10.59 22.74 8.52
C VAL A 637 10.22 21.49 7.73
N TRP A 638 9.95 21.68 6.44
CA TRP A 638 9.88 20.65 5.41
C TRP A 638 10.93 21.00 4.35
N ALA A 639 11.95 20.18 4.14
CA ALA A 639 12.99 20.39 3.13
C ALA A 639 13.29 19.12 2.31
N MET A 640 13.68 19.26 1.03
CA MET A 640 13.99 18.17 0.10
C MET A 640 15.19 18.49 -0.80
N ASN A 641 16.07 17.51 -1.04
CA ASN A 641 17.21 17.67 -1.95
C ASN A 641 16.76 17.76 -3.43
N PRO A 642 17.59 18.23 -4.37
CA PRO A 642 17.14 18.54 -5.72
C PRO A 642 16.82 17.28 -6.53
N LYS A 643 17.46 16.15 -6.20
CA LYS A 643 17.17 14.83 -6.76
C LYS A 643 15.76 14.36 -6.39
N THR A 644 15.36 14.55 -5.13
CA THR A 644 14.04 14.23 -4.62
C THR A 644 13.01 15.16 -5.23
N VAL A 645 13.28 16.47 -5.26
CA VAL A 645 12.46 17.46 -5.97
C VAL A 645 12.23 17.06 -7.42
N GLY A 646 13.26 16.66 -8.17
CA GLY A 646 13.10 16.26 -9.58
C GLY A 646 12.29 14.98 -9.77
N THR A 647 12.57 13.95 -8.96
CA THR A 647 11.84 12.67 -8.96
C THR A 647 10.36 12.88 -8.62
N LEU A 648 10.09 13.76 -7.66
CA LEU A 648 8.75 14.06 -7.19
C LEU A 648 8.02 15.02 -8.13
N ALA A 649 8.59 16.14 -8.55
CA ALA A 649 7.93 17.16 -9.38
C ALA A 649 7.61 16.70 -10.82
N TYR A 650 8.41 15.81 -11.41
CA TYR A 650 8.22 15.38 -12.79
C TYR A 650 7.03 14.41 -12.97
N ASN A 651 5.99 14.83 -13.69
CA ASN A 651 4.86 14.00 -14.05
C ASN A 651 5.12 13.31 -15.41
N ALA A 652 5.43 12.02 -15.36
CA ALA A 652 5.73 11.23 -16.55
C ALA A 652 4.55 11.06 -17.54
N SER A 653 3.31 11.30 -17.10
CA SER A 653 2.11 11.14 -17.94
C SER A 653 1.93 12.33 -18.88
N THR A 654 2.14 13.54 -18.36
CA THR A 654 2.07 14.81 -19.09
C THR A 654 3.43 15.27 -19.63
N LYS A 655 4.53 14.64 -19.17
CA LYS A 655 5.92 15.07 -19.38
C LYS A 655 6.23 16.47 -18.83
N THR A 656 5.49 16.94 -17.84
CA THR A 656 5.65 18.27 -17.23
C THR A 656 6.17 18.18 -15.79
N TYR A 657 6.91 19.19 -15.35
CA TYR A 657 7.20 19.39 -13.92
C TYR A 657 6.02 20.16 -13.30
N ALA A 658 4.99 19.43 -12.91
CA ALA A 658 3.81 19.95 -12.21
C ALA A 658 3.15 18.79 -11.46
N SER A 659 3.42 18.70 -10.16
CA SER A 659 2.87 17.65 -9.29
C SER A 659 2.55 18.22 -7.90
N THR A 660 1.50 17.70 -7.27
CA THR A 660 1.09 18.08 -5.90
C THR A 660 1.43 16.96 -4.92
N PHE A 661 2.04 17.34 -3.79
CA PHE A 661 2.44 16.46 -2.71
C PHE A 661 1.57 16.65 -1.49
N GLU A 662 1.27 15.54 -0.83
CA GLU A 662 0.63 15.52 0.48
C GLU A 662 1.46 14.66 1.41
N ILE A 663 1.85 15.19 2.56
CA ILE A 663 2.52 14.43 3.62
C ILE A 663 1.60 14.38 4.84
N ASP A 664 1.21 13.17 5.22
CA ASP A 664 0.41 12.91 6.41
C ASP A 664 1.35 12.61 7.57
N VAL A 665 1.23 13.42 8.62
CA VAL A 665 2.11 13.45 9.77
C VAL A 665 1.30 13.14 11.03
N LYS A 666 1.91 12.38 11.92
CA LYS A 666 1.40 12.00 13.23
C LYS A 666 2.32 12.58 14.31
N TYR A 667 1.80 13.43 15.18
CA TYR A 667 2.48 13.82 16.42
C TYR A 667 2.10 12.81 17.49
N ILE A 668 3.08 12.18 18.13
CA ILE A 668 2.88 11.03 19.01
C ILE A 668 2.78 11.49 20.47
N ASP A 669 1.70 11.12 21.15
CA ASP A 669 1.50 11.25 22.58
C ASP A 669 1.78 9.93 23.30
N ASN A 670 3.06 9.69 23.58
CA ASN A 670 3.53 8.50 24.29
C ASN A 670 2.97 8.35 25.73
N ALA A 671 2.26 9.37 26.26
CA ALA A 671 1.69 9.35 27.61
C ALA A 671 0.14 9.21 27.63
N GLY A 672 -0.54 9.25 26.49
CA GLY A 672 -2.02 9.18 26.41
C GLY A 672 -2.77 10.33 27.10
N LEU A 673 -2.09 11.47 27.30
CA LEU A 673 -2.62 12.67 27.94
C LEU A 673 -3.63 13.41 27.06
N ASN A 674 -3.40 13.45 25.75
CA ASN A 674 -4.20 14.20 24.77
C ASN A 674 -4.40 13.48 23.42
N GLY A 675 -3.85 12.28 23.25
CA GLY A 675 -3.98 11.45 22.04
C GLY A 675 -3.13 11.93 20.87
N ASP A 676 -2.99 11.09 19.85
CA ASP A 676 -2.12 11.40 18.72
C ASP A 676 -2.76 12.44 17.79
N ILE A 677 -1.98 13.39 17.29
CA ILE A 677 -2.48 14.40 16.35
C ILE A 677 -2.10 14.00 14.93
N LYS A 678 -3.09 13.89 14.04
CA LYS A 678 -2.92 13.70 12.60
C LYS A 678 -3.05 15.05 11.88
N GLN A 679 -2.12 15.36 10.99
CA GLN A 679 -2.14 16.54 10.15
C GLN A 679 -1.59 16.25 8.75
N THR A 680 -2.27 16.76 7.72
CA THR A 680 -1.79 16.72 6.34
C THR A 680 -1.15 18.05 5.97
N PHE A 681 0.02 18.03 5.35
CA PHE A 681 0.64 19.19 4.72
C PHE A 681 0.65 19.00 3.20
N LYS A 682 0.32 20.05 2.44
CA LYS A 682 0.22 20.02 0.98
C LYS A 682 1.11 21.06 0.34
N GLN A 683 1.75 20.72 -0.77
CA GLN A 683 2.55 21.66 -1.59
C GLN A 683 2.48 21.25 -3.05
N THR A 684 2.44 22.20 -3.98
CA THR A 684 2.58 21.92 -5.42
C THR A 684 3.92 22.44 -5.90
N ILE A 685 4.69 21.60 -6.60
CA ILE A 685 5.96 22.00 -7.22
C ILE A 685 5.76 22.11 -8.72
N ILE A 686 6.19 23.23 -9.30
CA ILE A 686 6.09 23.51 -10.73
C ILE A 686 7.46 23.87 -11.35
N ALA A 687 7.64 23.65 -12.65
CA ALA A 687 8.69 24.33 -13.41
C ALA A 687 8.46 25.85 -13.38
N PRO A 688 9.52 26.68 -13.34
CA PRO A 688 9.36 28.10 -13.55
C PRO A 688 8.89 28.42 -14.97
N THR A 689 7.77 29.12 -15.09
CA THR A 689 7.24 29.59 -16.38
C THR A 689 8.15 30.65 -16.97
N GLN A 690 8.65 30.42 -18.19
CA GLN A 690 9.36 31.42 -18.98
C GLN A 690 8.36 32.12 -19.91
N ASN A 691 8.39 33.46 -19.94
CA ASN A 691 7.53 34.26 -20.81
C ASN A 691 8.37 34.91 -21.91
N PHE A 692 8.41 34.27 -23.06
CA PHE A 692 9.14 34.79 -24.23
C PHE A 692 8.30 35.80 -25.01
N ALA A 693 8.97 36.82 -25.54
CA ALA A 693 8.47 37.61 -26.65
C ALA A 693 9.45 37.48 -27.81
N TYR A 694 8.94 37.56 -29.04
CA TYR A 694 9.64 37.05 -30.22
C TYR A 694 9.85 38.12 -31.29
N GLN A 695 10.97 38.02 -32.01
CA GLN A 695 11.29 38.87 -33.15
C GLN A 695 10.87 38.18 -34.46
N GLY A 696 9.75 38.63 -35.04
CA GLY A 696 9.10 37.96 -36.17
C GLY A 696 9.96 37.84 -37.44
N THR A 697 11.07 38.56 -37.59
CA THR A 697 11.96 38.42 -38.75
C THR A 697 12.72 37.09 -38.79
N TYR A 698 12.92 36.44 -37.64
CA TYR A 698 13.61 35.15 -37.55
C TYR A 698 12.66 33.95 -37.56
N TRP A 699 11.36 34.15 -37.33
CA TRP A 699 10.38 33.08 -37.27
C TRP A 699 9.52 33.00 -38.55
N LYS A 700 9.28 31.78 -39.03
CA LYS A 700 8.46 31.52 -40.23
C LYS A 700 7.05 32.08 -40.03
N ASN A 701 6.57 32.81 -41.04
CA ASN A 701 5.30 33.57 -41.00
C ASN A 701 5.23 34.69 -39.94
N GLY A 702 6.33 35.04 -39.27
CA GLY A 702 6.33 36.04 -38.19
C GLY A 702 5.66 35.58 -36.90
N VAL A 703 5.26 34.32 -36.79
CA VAL A 703 4.67 33.71 -35.59
C VAL A 703 5.83 33.18 -34.75
N GLY A 704 6.02 33.74 -33.56
CA GLY A 704 7.21 33.52 -32.72
C GLY A 704 7.45 32.11 -32.19
N GLU A 705 6.65 31.12 -32.58
CA GLU A 705 6.71 29.75 -32.09
C GLU A 705 6.54 28.79 -33.27
N GLY A 706 7.38 27.75 -33.33
CA GLY A 706 7.40 26.78 -34.44
C GLY A 706 8.76 26.74 -35.14
N ILE A 707 8.90 27.44 -36.27
CA ILE A 707 10.07 27.29 -37.14
C ILE A 707 10.93 28.58 -37.16
N PHE A 708 12.16 28.48 -36.70
CA PHE A 708 13.20 29.51 -36.76
C PHE A 708 14.01 29.37 -38.06
N ASN A 709 14.17 30.46 -38.80
CA ASN A 709 14.90 30.47 -40.07
C ASN A 709 16.40 30.73 -39.85
N VAL A 710 17.25 29.81 -40.29
CA VAL A 710 18.70 30.00 -40.37
C VAL A 710 19.06 30.31 -41.83
N ASN A 711 19.41 31.57 -42.07
CA ASN A 711 19.73 32.10 -43.39
C ASN A 711 21.23 31.99 -43.69
N PRO A 712 21.62 32.06 -44.97
CA PRO A 712 22.95 32.53 -45.32
C PRO A 712 23.20 33.94 -44.78
N ILE A 713 24.45 34.27 -44.51
CA ILE A 713 24.84 35.63 -44.11
C ILE A 713 24.48 36.60 -45.24
N VAL A 714 24.03 37.82 -44.89
CA VAL A 714 23.72 38.85 -45.87
C VAL A 714 25.02 39.40 -46.45
N TYR A 715 25.24 39.18 -47.74
CA TYR A 715 26.35 39.76 -48.50
C TYR A 715 26.44 41.29 -48.29
N ALA A 716 27.57 41.77 -47.80
CA ALA A 716 27.77 43.16 -47.38
C ALA A 716 29.17 43.69 -47.74
N THR A 717 29.23 44.55 -48.77
CA THR A 717 30.46 45.13 -49.36
C THR A 717 31.38 45.93 -48.43
N ALA A 718 31.05 46.07 -47.15
CA ALA A 718 31.80 46.82 -46.15
C ALA A 718 32.18 46.00 -44.89
N ASN A 719 31.48 44.89 -44.62
CA ASN A 719 31.69 44.09 -43.41
C ASN A 719 32.49 42.80 -43.70
N ASP A 720 32.36 42.24 -44.91
CA ASP A 720 32.94 40.94 -45.32
C ASP A 720 34.45 41.03 -45.67
N GLY A 721 35.20 41.82 -44.90
CA GLY A 721 36.65 41.66 -44.73
C GLY A 721 37.59 42.11 -45.85
N GLY A 722 37.15 42.27 -47.10
CA GLY A 722 38.06 42.54 -48.22
C GLY A 722 37.48 43.31 -49.41
N THR A 723 38.36 43.98 -50.15
CA THR A 723 38.06 44.46 -51.51
C THR A 723 37.86 43.25 -52.41
N GLN A 724 36.61 42.81 -52.57
CA GLN A 724 36.24 41.75 -53.49
C GLN A 724 36.78 42.10 -54.89
N LYS A 725 37.72 41.31 -55.39
CA LYS A 725 38.35 41.55 -56.69
C LYS A 725 37.34 41.15 -57.76
N ASP A 726 36.89 42.12 -58.55
CA ASP A 726 36.17 41.88 -59.80
C ASP A 726 37.22 41.73 -60.93
N PRO A 727 37.28 40.60 -61.66
CA PRO A 727 36.44 39.40 -61.52
C PRO A 727 36.92 38.47 -60.40
N HIS A 728 35.99 37.75 -59.78
CA HIS A 728 36.28 36.84 -58.67
C HIS A 728 37.23 35.71 -59.08
N VAL A 729 38.22 35.46 -58.23
CA VAL A 729 39.28 34.49 -58.50
C VAL A 729 39.14 33.29 -57.57
N TYR A 730 38.84 32.12 -58.12
CA TYR A 730 38.71 30.88 -57.36
C TYR A 730 40.00 30.53 -56.57
N PRO A 731 39.88 29.79 -55.45
CA PRO A 731 41.00 29.48 -54.57
C PRO A 731 42.07 28.63 -55.28
N GLY A 732 43.34 28.85 -54.93
CA GLY A 732 44.49 28.13 -55.52
C GLY A 732 45.38 28.98 -56.43
N THR A 733 45.11 30.28 -56.58
CA THR A 733 46.03 31.27 -57.16
C THR A 733 46.53 32.24 -56.10
N ALA A 734 47.60 33.00 -56.38
CA ALA A 734 48.15 33.99 -55.44
C ALA A 734 47.19 35.16 -55.12
N ASP A 735 46.15 35.34 -55.94
CA ASP A 735 45.16 36.42 -55.83
C ASP A 735 43.75 35.92 -55.48
N GLY A 736 43.59 34.61 -55.23
CA GLY A 736 42.30 33.94 -55.02
C GLY A 736 41.57 34.32 -53.73
N CYS A 737 40.25 34.25 -53.78
CA CYS A 737 39.35 34.60 -52.68
C CYS A 737 39.45 33.65 -51.47
N GLN A 738 39.38 34.24 -50.29
CA GLN A 738 39.53 33.60 -48.98
C GLN A 738 38.19 33.04 -48.49
N LEU A 739 38.22 32.26 -47.41
CA LEU A 739 37.03 31.59 -46.86
C LEU A 739 35.89 32.58 -46.56
N ALA A 740 36.21 33.73 -45.97
CA ALA A 740 35.28 34.79 -45.60
C ALA A 740 34.62 35.54 -46.79
N ASP A 741 35.13 35.38 -48.01
CA ASP A 741 34.54 35.97 -49.21
C ASP A 741 33.30 35.18 -49.71
N TYR A 742 32.96 34.05 -49.09
CA TYR A 742 31.94 33.10 -49.53
C TYR A 742 30.75 32.98 -48.57
N SER A 743 29.62 32.52 -49.09
CA SER A 743 28.39 32.32 -48.32
C SER A 743 28.56 31.34 -47.15
N HIS A 744 28.32 31.83 -45.95
CA HIS A 744 28.23 31.05 -44.72
C HIS A 744 26.76 30.92 -44.29
N ILE A 745 26.38 29.86 -43.57
CA ILE A 745 25.03 29.70 -43.00
C ILE A 745 25.15 29.62 -41.48
N GLU A 746 24.82 30.73 -40.82
CA GLU A 746 24.79 30.84 -39.36
C GLU A 746 23.70 31.82 -38.89
N ALA A 747 23.25 31.66 -37.64
CA ALA A 747 22.37 32.60 -36.97
C ALA A 747 22.58 32.56 -35.45
N ASP A 748 22.31 33.67 -34.77
CA ASP A 748 22.13 33.66 -33.32
C ASP A 748 20.68 33.35 -32.98
N LEU A 749 20.43 32.21 -32.33
CA LEU A 749 19.10 31.77 -31.90
C LEU A 749 18.46 32.76 -30.93
N VAL A 750 19.26 33.49 -30.13
CA VAL A 750 18.76 34.52 -29.20
C VAL A 750 18.16 35.72 -29.95
N ASN A 751 18.56 35.98 -31.21
CA ASN A 751 17.96 37.06 -32.00
C ASN A 751 16.47 36.84 -32.31
N GLY A 752 15.97 35.60 -32.19
CA GLY A 752 14.53 35.30 -32.28
C GLY A 752 13.72 35.74 -31.07
N PHE A 753 14.38 36.17 -29.99
CA PHE A 753 13.77 36.54 -28.71
C PHE A 753 14.07 38.01 -28.39
N VAL A 754 13.10 38.69 -27.79
CA VAL A 754 13.20 40.10 -27.39
C VAL A 754 12.55 40.34 -26.03
N ASN A 755 13.01 41.37 -25.33
CA ASN A 755 12.33 41.85 -24.13
C ASN A 755 10.93 42.37 -24.50
N ALA A 756 9.90 41.92 -23.77
CA ALA A 756 8.51 42.29 -24.06
C ALA A 756 8.25 43.80 -24.02
N THR A 757 9.00 44.55 -23.19
CA THR A 757 8.86 46.00 -22.99
C THR A 757 9.74 46.80 -23.96
N THR A 758 11.05 46.55 -24.02
CA THR A 758 11.96 47.37 -24.85
C THR A 758 11.98 46.97 -26.33
N LYS A 759 11.53 45.75 -26.65
CA LYS A 759 11.64 45.11 -27.98
C LYS A 759 13.08 44.89 -28.47
N GLU A 760 14.06 45.02 -27.57
CA GLU A 760 15.46 44.75 -27.83
C GLU A 760 15.81 43.29 -27.50
N LYS A 761 16.88 42.79 -28.12
CA LYS A 761 17.48 41.49 -27.77
C LYS A 761 17.94 41.49 -26.30
N PRO A 762 17.79 40.39 -25.54
CA PRO A 762 18.39 40.25 -24.23
C PRO A 762 19.92 40.51 -24.28
N ALA A 763 20.42 41.39 -23.43
CA ALA A 763 21.85 41.73 -23.39
C ALA A 763 22.67 40.76 -22.51
N ASN A 764 22.01 40.07 -21.58
CA ASN A 764 22.60 39.12 -20.66
C ASN A 764 21.57 38.04 -20.27
N LEU A 765 22.05 36.93 -19.70
CA LEU A 765 21.22 35.77 -19.37
C LEU A 765 20.09 36.09 -18.37
N ALA A 766 20.31 37.01 -17.42
CA ALA A 766 19.32 37.42 -16.42
C ALA A 766 18.12 38.17 -17.04
N GLN A 767 18.28 38.76 -18.23
CA GLN A 767 17.18 39.34 -19.01
C GLN A 767 16.42 38.30 -19.85
N PHE A 768 17.02 37.13 -20.10
CA PHE A 768 16.48 36.12 -21.01
C PHE A 768 15.72 35.00 -20.28
N ILE A 769 16.29 34.42 -19.24
CA ILE A 769 15.68 33.34 -18.45
C ILE A 769 15.43 33.83 -17.02
N GLN A 770 14.19 33.67 -16.58
CA GLN A 770 13.74 33.99 -15.23
C GLN A 770 13.87 32.78 -14.30
N TYR A 771 13.92 33.03 -13.00
CA TYR A 771 13.94 32.00 -11.95
C TYR A 771 15.14 31.01 -11.97
N ILE A 772 16.24 31.33 -12.67
CA ILE A 772 17.54 30.63 -12.59
C ILE A 772 18.52 31.22 -11.56
N ARG A 773 19.09 30.37 -10.70
CA ARG A 773 20.15 30.73 -9.74
C ARG A 773 21.54 30.39 -10.32
N GLY A 774 22.62 30.90 -9.74
CA GLY A 774 24.01 30.78 -10.26
C GLY A 774 24.56 29.36 -10.45
N CYS A 775 23.92 28.33 -9.88
CA CYS A 775 24.23 26.92 -10.16
C CYS A 775 23.52 26.32 -11.39
N ALA A 776 22.65 27.08 -12.07
CA ALA A 776 21.95 26.61 -13.27
C ALA A 776 22.76 26.82 -14.56
N GLU A 777 22.60 25.90 -15.51
CA GLU A 777 23.16 25.97 -16.86
C GLU A 777 22.02 26.15 -17.88
N VAL A 778 22.15 27.12 -18.78
CA VAL A 778 21.18 27.41 -19.85
C VAL A 778 21.82 27.19 -21.22
N LYS A 779 21.15 26.42 -22.08
CA LYS A 779 21.66 26.12 -23.42
C LYS A 779 20.56 25.77 -24.41
N PHE A 780 20.74 26.21 -25.65
CA PHE A 780 20.08 25.60 -26.80
C PHE A 780 20.84 24.34 -27.20
N ILE A 781 20.11 23.27 -27.51
CA ILE A 781 20.65 21.97 -27.94
C ILE A 781 19.80 21.37 -29.05
N PHE A 782 20.39 20.49 -29.87
CA PHE A 782 19.65 19.67 -30.81
C PHE A 782 18.76 18.67 -30.06
N ASP A 783 17.48 18.59 -30.43
CA ASP A 783 16.52 17.73 -29.76
C ASP A 783 16.63 16.27 -30.24
N LYS A 784 17.61 15.56 -29.66
CA LYS A 784 17.89 14.14 -29.89
C LYS A 784 16.64 13.25 -29.87
N ASP A 785 15.66 13.58 -29.04
CA ASP A 785 14.45 12.77 -28.86
C ASP A 785 13.47 12.92 -30.04
N LYS A 786 13.53 14.04 -30.77
CA LYS A 786 12.72 14.31 -31.98
C LYS A 786 13.43 13.99 -33.29
N LEU A 787 14.77 13.84 -33.31
CA LEU A 787 15.53 13.48 -34.53
C LEU A 787 14.93 12.28 -35.28
N ALA A 788 14.47 11.26 -34.55
CA ALA A 788 13.89 10.05 -35.12
C ALA A 788 12.57 10.25 -35.88
N ASN A 789 11.91 11.40 -35.73
CA ASN A 789 10.66 11.75 -36.42
C ASN A 789 10.90 12.21 -37.88
N TYR A 790 12.16 12.44 -38.28
CA TYR A 790 12.53 13.00 -39.56
C TYR A 790 13.39 12.01 -40.36
N ASP A 791 12.85 11.45 -41.45
CA ASP A 791 13.52 10.41 -42.26
C ASP A 791 14.93 10.81 -42.74
N TYR A 792 15.14 12.09 -43.08
CA TYR A 792 16.43 12.61 -43.54
C TYR A 792 17.46 12.81 -42.41
N LEU A 793 17.03 12.82 -41.15
CA LEU A 793 17.91 12.82 -39.96
C LEU A 793 18.21 11.39 -39.48
N LYS A 794 17.69 10.35 -40.14
CA LYS A 794 17.97 8.96 -39.78
C LYS A 794 19.45 8.64 -39.94
N GLY A 795 20.08 8.22 -38.84
CA GLY A 795 21.51 7.93 -38.77
C GLY A 795 22.37 9.11 -38.28
N PHE A 796 21.78 10.30 -38.13
CA PHE A 796 22.45 11.38 -37.41
C PHE A 796 22.51 11.08 -35.90
N SER A 797 23.51 11.64 -35.23
CA SER A 797 23.65 11.60 -33.77
C SER A 797 23.97 12.98 -33.20
N VAL A 798 23.59 13.18 -31.94
CA VAL A 798 23.87 14.42 -31.19
C VAL A 798 24.97 14.12 -30.16
N SER A 799 25.89 15.08 -29.95
CA SER A 799 26.92 15.00 -28.92
C SER A 799 26.35 14.86 -27.49
N LYS A 800 27.19 14.46 -26.53
CA LYS A 800 26.78 14.22 -25.14
C LYS A 800 26.16 15.45 -24.45
N ASP A 801 26.65 16.63 -24.77
CA ASP A 801 26.22 17.93 -24.26
C ASP A 801 25.05 18.56 -25.03
N GLY A 802 24.67 17.97 -26.18
CA GLY A 802 23.54 18.42 -27.01
C GLY A 802 23.90 19.43 -28.11
N THR A 803 25.14 19.91 -28.16
CA THR A 803 25.54 21.09 -28.96
C THR A 803 25.99 20.78 -30.39
N GLN A 804 26.18 19.52 -30.78
CA GLN A 804 26.76 19.14 -32.07
C GLN A 804 25.90 18.09 -32.78
N LEU A 805 25.64 18.28 -34.07
CA LEU A 805 24.86 17.38 -34.92
C LEU A 805 25.76 16.73 -35.98
N TRP A 806 25.89 15.41 -35.88
CA TRP A 806 26.79 14.58 -36.70
C TRP A 806 25.98 13.65 -37.60
N SER A 807 26.40 13.42 -38.85
CA SER A 807 25.73 12.44 -39.75
C SER A 807 26.09 10.97 -39.48
N SER A 808 26.82 10.72 -38.40
CA SER A 808 27.24 9.42 -37.87
C SER A 808 27.39 9.55 -36.35
N ALA A 809 27.91 8.52 -35.66
CA ALA A 809 28.52 8.74 -34.36
C ALA A 809 29.65 9.80 -34.44
N GLN A 810 29.84 10.58 -33.38
CA GLN A 810 30.91 11.57 -33.27
C GLN A 810 32.28 10.93 -33.55
N ALA A 811 33.01 11.46 -34.54
CA ALA A 811 34.28 10.89 -35.01
C ALA A 811 35.52 11.70 -34.60
N ALA A 812 35.34 12.97 -34.23
CA ALA A 812 36.41 13.89 -33.85
C ALA A 812 35.91 14.93 -32.84
N THR A 813 36.85 15.68 -32.26
CA THR A 813 36.56 16.96 -31.60
C THR A 813 36.48 18.04 -32.68
N PRO A 814 35.42 18.89 -32.73
CA PRO A 814 35.39 20.03 -33.64
C PRO A 814 36.52 21.02 -33.36
N VAL A 815 36.96 21.72 -34.40
CA VAL A 815 38.08 22.68 -34.35
C VAL A 815 37.56 24.07 -33.98
N ASP A 816 38.28 24.78 -33.11
CA ASP A 816 38.02 26.18 -32.69
C ASP A 816 39.38 26.86 -32.51
N THR A 817 39.95 27.32 -33.65
CA THR A 817 41.25 27.99 -33.74
C THR A 817 41.14 29.47 -34.09
N GLU A 818 40.01 29.91 -34.65
CA GLU A 818 39.75 31.32 -34.93
C GLU A 818 39.32 32.06 -33.64
N LYS A 819 40.07 33.10 -33.24
CA LYS A 819 39.84 33.89 -32.01
C LYS A 819 39.67 35.39 -32.30
N GLY A 820 39.31 35.71 -33.54
CA GLY A 820 39.16 37.07 -34.06
C GLY A 820 37.79 37.66 -33.77
N GLU A 821 37.59 38.91 -34.16
CA GLU A 821 36.25 39.52 -34.19
C GLU A 821 35.43 38.92 -35.35
N ASN A 822 34.37 38.17 -35.03
CA ASN A 822 33.36 37.77 -35.99
C ASN A 822 32.29 38.88 -36.11
N LYS A 823 32.42 39.65 -37.19
CA LYS A 823 31.58 40.81 -37.49
C LYS A 823 30.13 40.45 -37.83
N ASN A 824 29.84 39.20 -38.17
CA ASN A 824 28.51 38.75 -38.59
C ASN A 824 27.55 38.68 -37.39
N ILE A 825 28.09 38.25 -36.25
CA ILE A 825 27.40 38.11 -34.96
C ILE A 825 27.78 39.23 -33.97
N GLY A 826 28.74 40.09 -34.31
CA GLY A 826 29.13 41.27 -33.54
C GLY A 826 29.92 40.96 -32.27
N MET A 827 30.64 39.84 -32.23
CA MET A 827 31.41 39.38 -31.06
C MET A 827 32.68 38.63 -31.47
N ASN A 828 33.50 38.20 -30.51
CA ASN A 828 34.69 37.39 -30.79
C ASN A 828 34.27 35.94 -31.13
N ASP A 829 34.89 35.31 -32.14
CA ASP A 829 34.63 33.89 -32.51
C ASP A 829 35.23 32.90 -31.49
N ALA A 830 35.98 33.35 -30.48
CA ALA A 830 36.59 32.51 -29.46
C ALA A 830 35.54 31.71 -28.66
N GLY A 831 35.54 30.38 -28.85
CA GLY A 831 34.54 29.49 -28.26
C GLY A 831 33.40 29.13 -29.22
N ILE A 832 33.46 29.62 -30.45
CA ILE A 832 32.62 29.24 -31.58
C ILE A 832 33.45 28.32 -32.49
N TYR A 833 32.86 27.24 -33.00
CA TYR A 833 33.63 26.28 -33.81
C TYR A 833 33.84 26.82 -35.23
N ASP A 834 35.09 26.74 -35.72
CA ASP A 834 35.52 27.22 -37.04
C ASP A 834 34.59 26.69 -38.15
N TYR A 835 34.39 27.44 -39.24
CA TYR A 835 33.53 27.00 -40.35
C TYR A 835 33.98 25.67 -40.95
N VAL A 836 35.29 25.52 -41.20
CA VAL A 836 35.87 24.32 -41.84
C VAL A 836 36.04 23.20 -40.82
N GLN A 837 35.39 22.06 -41.07
CA GLN A 837 35.36 20.89 -40.19
C GLN A 837 35.43 19.58 -40.96
N VAL A 838 35.45 18.46 -40.23
CA VAL A 838 35.41 17.11 -40.79
C VAL A 838 34.08 16.80 -41.50
N ASP A 839 34.14 16.06 -42.60
CA ASP A 839 33.03 15.76 -43.52
C ASP A 839 31.71 15.25 -42.88
N ASN A 840 31.77 14.66 -41.68
CA ASN A 840 30.62 14.08 -40.97
C ASN A 840 30.00 14.98 -39.89
N LEU A 841 30.59 16.14 -39.58
CA LEU A 841 29.97 17.16 -38.72
C LEU A 841 29.06 18.05 -39.59
N ALA A 842 27.78 18.17 -39.21
CA ALA A 842 26.81 18.93 -39.99
C ALA A 842 26.61 20.36 -39.44
N ALA A 843 26.40 20.47 -38.12
CA ALA A 843 26.06 21.72 -37.47
C ALA A 843 26.50 21.73 -35.99
N THR A 844 26.75 22.92 -35.45
CA THR A 844 26.95 23.14 -33.99
C THR A 844 26.06 24.26 -33.47
N ILE A 845 25.88 24.28 -32.15
CA ILE A 845 25.21 25.34 -31.37
C ILE A 845 26.17 25.76 -30.26
N ASN A 846 26.77 26.94 -30.39
CA ASN A 846 27.74 27.49 -29.45
C ASN A 846 27.04 28.48 -28.52
N ASN A 847 26.85 28.09 -27.26
CA ASN A 847 26.09 28.85 -26.26
C ASN A 847 27.01 29.79 -25.46
N LEU A 848 26.82 31.10 -25.63
CA LEU A 848 27.54 32.17 -24.93
C LEU A 848 26.55 32.91 -24.02
N MET A 849 26.47 32.47 -22.78
CA MET A 849 25.45 32.87 -21.82
C MET A 849 26.08 33.25 -20.48
N GLY A 850 25.72 34.42 -19.96
CA GLY A 850 26.13 34.84 -18.62
C GLY A 850 25.45 36.12 -18.15
N ALA A 851 25.61 36.40 -16.86
CA ALA A 851 25.36 37.73 -16.30
C ALA A 851 26.25 37.95 -15.06
N ASP A 852 26.69 39.19 -14.85
CA ASP A 852 27.33 39.57 -13.59
C ASP A 852 26.31 39.64 -12.43
N ALA A 853 26.81 39.76 -11.20
CA ALA A 853 25.96 39.80 -10.01
C ALA A 853 25.08 41.07 -9.92
N ALA A 854 25.44 42.16 -10.58
CA ALA A 854 24.65 43.39 -10.59
C ALA A 854 23.45 43.28 -11.56
N GLU A 855 23.65 42.74 -12.77
CA GLU A 855 22.55 42.46 -13.69
C GLU A 855 21.66 41.30 -13.20
N ASN A 856 22.20 40.30 -12.47
CA ASN A 856 21.37 39.29 -11.80
C ASN A 856 20.38 39.94 -10.81
N LYS A 857 20.89 40.67 -9.81
CA LYS A 857 20.07 41.38 -8.79
C LYS A 857 19.04 42.36 -9.37
N LYS A 858 19.30 42.89 -10.56
CA LYS A 858 18.47 43.88 -11.24
C LYS A 858 17.32 43.25 -12.04
N ASN A 859 17.54 42.10 -12.67
CA ASN A 859 16.60 41.52 -13.64
C ASN A 859 15.88 40.26 -13.14
N LEU A 860 16.36 39.61 -12.07
CA LEU A 860 15.74 38.40 -11.48
C LEU A 860 14.98 38.71 -10.18
N PRO A 861 13.98 37.90 -9.78
CA PRO A 861 13.01 38.26 -8.74
C PRO A 861 13.53 38.19 -7.28
N TRP A 862 14.84 38.07 -7.07
CA TRP A 862 15.51 38.04 -5.76
C TRP A 862 16.72 38.97 -5.75
N ASN A 863 17.31 39.15 -4.57
CA ASN A 863 18.46 40.02 -4.37
C ASN A 863 19.68 39.24 -3.83
N TYR A 864 20.22 38.33 -4.65
CA TYR A 864 21.37 37.48 -4.30
C TYR A 864 22.65 37.93 -5.02
N ASP A 865 23.80 37.84 -4.35
CA ASP A 865 25.09 38.29 -4.88
C ASP A 865 25.85 37.16 -5.59
N GLU A 866 25.34 36.74 -6.75
CA GLU A 866 25.89 35.61 -7.50
C GLU A 866 25.95 35.91 -9.01
N THR A 867 27.00 35.44 -9.67
CA THR A 867 27.13 35.46 -11.13
C THR A 867 26.35 34.32 -11.76
N LEU A 868 25.89 34.49 -13.00
CA LEU A 868 25.26 33.43 -13.80
C LEU A 868 26.23 32.95 -14.89
N MET A 869 26.39 31.63 -15.01
CA MET A 869 27.21 30.94 -16.01
C MET A 869 28.63 31.55 -16.17
N SER A 870 28.96 32.21 -17.29
CA SER A 870 30.30 32.78 -17.52
C SER A 870 30.63 33.96 -16.58
N GLY A 871 29.62 34.59 -15.98
CA GLY A 871 29.75 35.83 -15.20
C GLY A 871 29.95 37.09 -16.04
N ASN A 872 30.11 36.98 -17.35
CA ASN A 872 30.11 38.11 -18.27
C ASN A 872 28.67 38.48 -18.66
N ASN A 873 28.40 39.73 -19.00
CA ASN A 873 27.10 40.13 -19.51
C ASN A 873 26.97 39.79 -21.00
N GLU A 874 26.50 38.57 -21.30
CA GLU A 874 26.35 38.05 -22.65
C GLU A 874 25.12 37.14 -22.79
N CYS A 875 24.46 37.19 -23.94
CA CYS A 875 23.34 36.31 -24.27
C CYS A 875 23.28 36.06 -25.78
N SER A 876 23.84 34.92 -26.19
CA SER A 876 23.96 34.51 -27.58
C SER A 876 24.02 32.98 -27.69
N SER A 877 23.48 32.44 -28.77
CA SER A 877 23.60 31.02 -29.09
C SER A 877 23.71 30.83 -30.59
N ILE A 878 24.95 30.68 -31.06
CA ILE A 878 25.26 30.66 -32.49
C ILE A 878 25.05 29.26 -33.04
N ILE A 879 24.07 29.10 -33.93
CA ILE A 879 23.91 27.89 -34.74
C ILE A 879 24.59 28.10 -36.09
N ARG A 880 25.46 27.15 -36.49
CA ARG A 880 26.29 27.24 -37.70
C ARG A 880 26.24 25.91 -38.48
N LEU A 881 26.15 25.97 -39.81
CA LEU A 881 26.44 24.81 -40.68
C LEU A 881 27.92 24.78 -41.04
N HIS A 882 28.50 23.59 -41.14
CA HIS A 882 29.93 23.44 -41.40
C HIS A 882 30.30 23.16 -42.85
N GLU A 883 31.55 23.50 -43.14
CA GLU A 883 32.15 23.52 -44.46
C GLU A 883 33.31 22.53 -44.53
N LYS A 884 33.57 22.00 -45.73
CA LYS A 884 34.73 21.16 -46.01
C LYS A 884 35.92 22.01 -46.45
N ASP A 885 35.63 23.05 -47.22
CA ASP A 885 36.56 24.00 -47.82
C ASP A 885 35.77 25.24 -48.30
N ASN A 886 36.47 26.25 -48.81
CA ASN A 886 35.88 27.51 -49.29
C ASN A 886 34.69 27.33 -50.27
N LEU A 887 34.65 26.24 -51.02
CA LEU A 887 33.69 26.01 -52.12
C LEU A 887 32.60 25.00 -51.79
N ASN A 888 32.68 24.28 -50.67
CA ASN A 888 31.81 23.14 -50.37
C ASN A 888 31.40 23.08 -48.89
N GLY A 889 30.09 23.02 -48.61
CA GLY A 889 29.56 22.53 -47.33
C GLY A 889 30.00 21.08 -47.04
N THR A 890 30.05 20.65 -45.77
CA THR A 890 30.35 19.23 -45.47
C THR A 890 29.26 18.31 -46.06
N PRO A 891 29.59 17.07 -46.48
CA PRO A 891 28.59 16.07 -46.89
C PRO A 891 27.49 15.80 -45.86
N ALA A 892 27.72 16.13 -44.59
CA ALA A 892 26.74 16.11 -43.53
C ALA A 892 25.82 17.35 -43.54
N ALA A 893 26.39 18.57 -43.62
CA ALA A 893 25.65 19.83 -43.67
C ALA A 893 24.74 19.94 -44.91
N LEU A 894 25.21 19.48 -46.06
CA LEU A 894 24.46 19.50 -47.33
C LEU A 894 23.12 18.74 -47.27
N LYS A 895 22.96 17.78 -46.34
CA LYS A 895 21.70 17.05 -46.12
C LYS A 895 20.64 17.84 -45.35
N LEU A 896 21.04 18.93 -44.69
CA LEU A 896 20.18 19.78 -43.88
C LEU A 896 19.64 21.00 -44.66
N ILE A 897 20.20 21.31 -45.82
CA ILE A 897 19.76 22.42 -46.66
C ILE A 897 18.31 22.19 -47.15
N GLY A 898 17.47 23.19 -46.94
CA GLY A 898 16.03 23.12 -47.20
C GLY A 898 15.27 22.18 -46.26
N LYS A 899 15.83 21.84 -45.08
CA LYS A 899 15.24 20.94 -44.09
C LYS A 899 15.07 21.60 -42.73
N GLU A 900 14.27 20.95 -41.89
CA GLU A 900 13.95 21.36 -40.52
C GLU A 900 14.71 20.43 -39.54
N VAL A 901 15.30 20.99 -38.48
CA VAL A 901 16.03 20.23 -37.46
C VAL A 901 15.49 20.63 -36.10
N PRO A 902 15.06 19.69 -35.25
CA PRO A 902 14.45 20.05 -33.98
C PRO A 902 15.52 20.48 -32.97
N VAL A 903 15.25 21.57 -32.26
CA VAL A 903 16.11 22.24 -31.28
C VAL A 903 15.27 22.56 -30.03
N LYS A 904 15.90 22.56 -28.86
CA LYS A 904 15.26 22.95 -27.60
C LYS A 904 16.16 23.84 -26.76
N LEU A 905 15.56 24.87 -26.18
CA LEU A 905 16.16 25.68 -25.12
C LEU A 905 15.90 24.97 -23.79
N VAL A 906 16.97 24.65 -23.09
CA VAL A 906 16.96 23.86 -21.87
C VAL A 906 17.58 24.67 -20.73
N VAL A 907 16.89 24.64 -19.60
CA VAL A 907 17.42 25.11 -18.32
C VAL A 907 17.70 23.88 -17.47
N ALA A 908 18.99 23.55 -17.32
CA ALA A 908 19.46 22.60 -16.35
C ALA A 908 19.63 23.33 -15.01
N TYR A 909 18.58 23.34 -14.20
CA TYR A 909 18.65 23.87 -12.84
C TYR A 909 19.69 23.09 -12.03
N ASN A 910 19.76 21.77 -12.19
CA ASN A 910 20.84 20.94 -11.66
C ASN A 910 20.88 19.61 -12.44
N GLU A 911 21.81 18.70 -12.10
CA GLU A 911 21.98 17.42 -12.81
C GLU A 911 20.73 16.52 -12.83
N PHE A 912 19.78 16.71 -11.91
CA PHE A 912 18.52 15.96 -11.83
C PHE A 912 17.32 16.71 -12.44
N ASN A 913 17.44 18.01 -12.70
CA ASN A 913 16.36 18.90 -13.09
C ASN A 913 16.71 19.66 -14.37
N VAL A 914 16.60 18.96 -15.49
CA VAL A 914 16.91 19.44 -16.84
C VAL A 914 15.61 19.66 -17.59
N ILE A 915 15.15 20.91 -17.66
CA ILE A 915 13.81 21.27 -18.10
C ILE A 915 13.86 21.95 -19.48
N PRO A 916 13.20 21.41 -20.52
CA PRO A 916 12.98 22.14 -21.76
C PRO A 916 11.98 23.27 -21.51
N VAL A 917 12.38 24.51 -21.80
CA VAL A 917 11.55 25.72 -21.61
C VAL A 917 11.04 26.28 -22.93
N GLN A 918 11.69 25.96 -24.06
CA GLN A 918 11.17 26.21 -25.42
C GLN A 918 11.61 25.06 -26.33
N GLU A 919 10.72 24.59 -27.21
CA GLU A 919 11.02 23.62 -28.26
C GLU A 919 10.60 24.18 -29.61
N PHE A 920 11.43 24.01 -30.64
CA PHE A 920 11.20 24.55 -31.98
C PHE A 920 12.03 23.83 -33.05
N GLU A 921 11.74 24.07 -34.32
CA GLU A 921 12.53 23.59 -35.45
C GLU A 921 13.40 24.73 -36.01
N VAL A 922 14.67 24.47 -36.30
CA VAL A 922 15.49 25.36 -37.14
C VAL A 922 15.38 24.91 -38.60
N HIS A 923 15.06 25.84 -39.50
CA HIS A 923 15.01 25.61 -40.93
C HIS A 923 16.23 26.24 -41.60
N PHE A 924 17.16 25.40 -42.09
CA PHE A 924 18.28 25.86 -42.89
C PHE A 924 17.78 26.14 -44.31
N ILE A 925 17.72 27.40 -44.70
CA ILE A 925 17.06 27.83 -45.94
C ILE A 925 17.87 27.45 -47.18
N ASN A 926 17.17 27.19 -48.29
CA ASN A 926 17.80 27.06 -49.61
C ASN A 926 18.38 28.42 -50.02
N PRO A 927 19.71 28.60 -50.13
CA PRO A 927 20.31 29.92 -50.33
C PRO A 927 19.98 30.57 -51.68
N LEU A 928 19.74 29.74 -52.70
CA LEU A 928 19.66 30.13 -54.10
C LEU A 928 18.63 29.27 -54.84
N THR A 929 17.92 29.85 -55.80
CA THR A 929 16.90 29.18 -56.63
C THR A 929 17.06 29.54 -58.11
N ILE A 930 16.77 28.61 -59.02
CA ILE A 930 16.85 28.83 -60.47
C ILE A 930 15.54 29.46 -60.99
N ASP A 931 15.64 30.55 -61.74
CA ASP A 931 14.48 31.26 -62.27
C ASP A 931 13.75 30.46 -63.38
N GLY A 932 12.47 30.79 -63.60
CA GLY A 932 11.53 29.88 -64.27
C GLY A 932 11.69 29.66 -65.78
N SER A 933 12.44 30.50 -66.50
CA SER A 933 12.54 30.46 -67.96
C SER A 933 13.76 31.20 -68.49
N ILE A 934 14.24 30.80 -69.68
CA ILE A 934 15.20 31.59 -70.46
C ILE A 934 14.43 32.77 -71.09
N SER A 935 14.95 34.01 -70.94
CA SER A 935 14.17 35.22 -71.24
C SER A 935 14.16 35.66 -72.71
N ASP A 936 15.25 35.50 -73.46
CA ASP A 936 15.28 35.64 -74.92
C ASP A 936 14.74 34.37 -75.65
N ASN A 937 14.67 34.44 -76.98
CA ASN A 937 14.14 33.39 -77.86
C ASN A 937 15.21 32.97 -78.89
N PHE A 938 15.32 31.68 -79.20
CA PHE A 938 16.06 31.23 -80.38
C PHE A 938 15.27 31.54 -81.67
N ILE A 939 15.96 31.57 -82.81
CA ILE A 939 15.35 31.62 -84.14
C ILE A 939 15.66 30.30 -84.87
N ASP A 940 14.63 29.64 -85.39
CA ASP A 940 14.78 28.42 -86.18
C ASP A 940 15.44 28.69 -87.53
N ALA A 941 16.23 27.72 -88.01
CA ALA A 941 16.97 27.79 -89.28
C ALA A 941 17.82 29.07 -89.49
N GLU A 942 18.26 29.73 -88.40
CA GLU A 942 19.15 30.90 -88.47
C GLU A 942 20.52 30.51 -89.05
N VAL A 943 21.03 31.28 -90.01
CA VAL A 943 22.37 31.07 -90.60
C VAL A 943 23.44 31.14 -89.50
N ASP A 944 24.36 30.17 -89.54
CA ASP A 944 25.39 29.94 -88.52
C ASP A 944 24.86 29.63 -87.09
N GLY A 945 23.57 29.31 -86.97
CA GLY A 945 22.92 28.93 -85.71
C GLY A 945 22.47 30.13 -84.87
N SER A 946 21.45 29.94 -84.02
CA SER A 946 20.89 30.97 -83.15
C SER A 946 21.51 30.88 -81.75
N PHE A 947 22.02 31.99 -81.22
CA PHE A 947 22.81 32.02 -79.98
C PHE A 947 22.13 32.89 -78.91
N LEU A 948 22.01 32.36 -77.69
CA LEU A 948 21.54 33.09 -76.51
C LEU A 948 22.63 33.15 -75.46
N ARG A 949 23.03 34.37 -75.05
CA ARG A 949 24.00 34.60 -73.99
C ARG A 949 23.43 34.17 -72.64
N VAL A 950 24.15 33.33 -71.92
CA VAL A 950 23.68 32.71 -70.67
C VAL A 950 23.57 33.75 -69.56
N ALA A 951 24.60 34.59 -69.35
CA ALA A 951 24.61 35.60 -68.29
C ALA A 951 23.46 36.62 -68.36
N LYS A 952 22.91 36.88 -69.57
CA LYS A 952 21.74 37.75 -69.77
C LYS A 952 20.42 37.00 -69.52
N ASN A 953 20.36 35.72 -69.87
CA ASN A 953 19.10 34.98 -70.07
C ASN A 953 18.85 33.87 -69.05
N PHE A 954 19.83 33.54 -68.22
CA PHE A 954 19.74 32.54 -67.17
C PHE A 954 20.19 33.17 -65.85
N THR A 955 19.22 33.39 -64.98
CA THR A 955 19.39 34.05 -63.68
C THR A 955 18.90 33.13 -62.56
N PHE A 956 19.34 33.46 -61.36
CA PHE A 956 18.92 32.83 -60.12
C PHE A 956 18.37 33.91 -59.19
N THR A 957 17.51 33.52 -58.25
CA THR A 957 17.05 34.38 -57.17
C THR A 957 17.57 33.84 -55.84
N ASP A 958 18.25 34.68 -55.06
CA ASP A 958 18.74 34.33 -53.72
C ASP A 958 17.64 34.43 -52.65
N TRP A 959 17.95 33.94 -51.44
CA TRP A 959 17.00 33.92 -50.31
C TRP A 959 16.48 35.32 -49.90
N ASN A 960 17.19 36.40 -50.22
CA ASN A 960 16.80 37.79 -49.94
C ASN A 960 16.13 38.49 -51.16
N ASN A 961 15.81 37.71 -52.20
CA ASN A 961 15.21 38.16 -53.47
C ASN A 961 16.12 39.13 -54.25
N TYR A 962 17.44 38.89 -54.23
CA TYR A 962 18.38 39.52 -55.15
C TYR A 962 18.61 38.62 -56.37
N PRO A 963 18.69 39.20 -57.59
CA PRO A 963 19.08 38.44 -58.76
C PRO A 963 20.57 38.10 -58.69
N VAL A 964 20.90 36.90 -59.14
CA VAL A 964 22.24 36.34 -59.14
C VAL A 964 22.52 35.79 -60.54
N ALA A 965 23.67 36.11 -61.13
CA ALA A 965 23.99 35.78 -62.52
C ALA A 965 25.49 35.89 -62.80
N ALA A 966 25.98 35.25 -63.86
CA ALA A 966 27.39 35.30 -64.25
C ALA A 966 27.89 36.68 -64.72
N GLU A 967 26.99 37.66 -64.87
CA GLU A 967 27.31 39.08 -65.10
C GLU A 967 26.26 39.95 -64.39
N ASN A 968 26.54 41.25 -64.21
CA ASN A 968 25.59 42.19 -63.63
C ASN A 968 24.36 42.42 -64.53
N VAL A 969 23.17 42.40 -63.93
CA VAL A 969 21.88 42.58 -64.62
C VAL A 969 21.29 43.97 -64.36
N LYS A 970 20.27 44.37 -65.13
CA LYS A 970 19.66 45.70 -65.01
C LYS A 970 18.84 45.86 -63.73
N GLY A 971 18.96 47.02 -63.09
CA GLY A 971 18.18 47.43 -61.91
C GLY A 971 19.05 47.51 -60.65
N ASP A 972 18.55 48.19 -59.61
CA ASP A 972 19.34 48.57 -58.42
C ASP A 972 19.92 47.36 -57.66
N ARG A 973 19.17 46.24 -57.59
CA ARG A 973 19.69 44.96 -57.05
C ARG A 973 20.56 44.19 -58.05
N GLY A 974 20.42 44.45 -59.34
CA GLY A 974 21.13 43.74 -60.42
C GLY A 974 22.61 44.09 -60.55
N ALA A 975 23.02 45.23 -59.99
CA ALA A 975 24.42 45.65 -59.90
C ALA A 975 25.28 44.73 -58.99
N TYR A 976 24.65 43.89 -58.16
CA TYR A 976 25.32 42.92 -57.28
C TYR A 976 25.27 41.48 -57.82
N ALA A 977 24.64 41.25 -58.99
CA ALA A 977 24.32 39.89 -59.43
C ALA A 977 25.55 39.03 -59.71
N HIS A 978 26.64 39.60 -60.22
CA HIS A 978 27.91 38.90 -60.39
C HIS A 978 28.57 38.59 -59.05
N ALA A 979 28.69 39.59 -58.17
CA ALA A 979 29.32 39.42 -56.86
C ALA A 979 28.59 38.41 -55.97
N LEU A 980 27.25 38.29 -56.09
CA LEU A 980 26.46 37.25 -55.44
C LEU A 980 26.66 35.87 -56.07
N TYR A 981 26.86 35.79 -57.38
CA TYR A 981 27.13 34.53 -58.09
C TYR A 981 28.44 33.91 -57.60
N ASP A 982 29.42 34.78 -57.35
CA ASP A 982 30.71 34.45 -56.77
C ASP A 982 30.61 34.10 -55.27
N TYR A 983 29.88 34.90 -54.48
CA TYR A 983 29.61 34.66 -53.06
C TYR A 983 28.97 33.29 -52.78
N TYR A 984 27.98 32.89 -53.60
CA TYR A 984 27.38 31.55 -53.51
C TYR A 984 28.24 30.43 -54.15
N ALA A 985 29.42 30.76 -54.68
CA ALA A 985 30.36 29.88 -55.38
C ALA A 985 29.73 29.09 -56.55
N VAL A 986 28.89 29.78 -57.35
CA VAL A 986 28.12 29.17 -58.44
C VAL A 986 29.04 28.76 -59.59
N ARG A 987 29.01 27.47 -59.94
CA ARG A 987 29.95 26.82 -60.85
C ARG A 987 29.34 25.60 -61.52
N GLU A 988 30.02 25.08 -62.54
CA GLU A 988 29.62 23.90 -63.29
C GLU A 988 28.18 23.99 -63.83
N VAL A 989 27.76 25.19 -64.27
CA VAL A 989 26.45 25.44 -64.88
C VAL A 989 26.33 24.59 -66.14
N LYS A 990 25.52 23.53 -66.07
CA LYS A 990 25.46 22.48 -67.08
C LYS A 990 24.03 22.27 -67.56
N PHE A 991 23.76 22.75 -68.77
CA PHE A 991 22.56 22.42 -69.52
C PHE A 991 22.72 21.02 -70.14
N LEU A 992 21.78 20.12 -69.86
CA LEU A 992 21.75 18.76 -70.40
C LEU A 992 21.16 18.77 -71.81
N THR A 993 21.90 19.35 -72.77
CA THR A 993 21.41 19.58 -74.14
C THR A 993 21.12 18.28 -74.90
N GLU A 994 21.67 17.15 -74.45
CA GLU A 994 21.36 15.81 -74.94
C GLU A 994 19.97 15.29 -74.51
N LYS A 995 19.35 15.92 -73.51
CA LYS A 995 18.01 15.60 -72.99
C LYS A 995 16.94 16.61 -73.40
N THR A 996 17.30 17.61 -74.21
CA THR A 996 16.37 18.67 -74.64
C THR A 996 15.17 18.11 -75.40
N THR A 997 13.98 18.49 -74.96
CA THR A 997 12.70 18.17 -75.60
C THR A 997 12.02 19.43 -76.13
N THR A 998 10.89 19.24 -76.81
CA THR A 998 10.10 20.28 -77.44
C THR A 998 8.61 20.03 -77.24
N SER A 999 7.81 21.03 -77.61
CA SER A 999 6.35 20.94 -77.75
C SER A 999 5.92 20.64 -79.20
N LEU A 1000 6.79 19.99 -79.98
CA LEU A 1000 6.53 19.59 -81.36
C LEU A 1000 6.06 18.15 -81.45
N THR A 1001 5.07 17.91 -82.31
CA THR A 1001 4.76 16.57 -82.84
C THR A 1001 4.94 16.56 -84.34
N TRP A 1002 5.35 15.42 -84.88
CA TRP A 1002 5.42 15.20 -86.32
C TRP A 1002 4.03 14.91 -86.88
N ASN A 1003 3.69 15.49 -88.04
CA ASN A 1003 2.48 15.16 -88.80
C ASN A 1003 2.85 14.55 -90.15
N ASP A 1004 2.63 13.24 -90.30
CA ASP A 1004 2.91 12.47 -91.52
C ASP A 1004 2.08 12.92 -92.74
N THR A 1005 0.94 13.59 -92.52
CA THR A 1005 0.06 14.09 -93.61
C THR A 1005 0.64 15.34 -94.26
N THR A 1006 1.27 16.21 -93.46
CA THR A 1006 1.83 17.49 -93.90
C THR A 1006 3.36 17.45 -94.04
N ASN A 1007 4.01 16.36 -93.60
CA ASN A 1007 5.47 16.18 -93.56
C ASN A 1007 6.21 17.34 -92.87
N THR A 1008 5.64 17.86 -91.79
CA THR A 1008 6.21 18.94 -90.97
C THR A 1008 5.95 18.68 -89.49
N TYR A 1009 6.70 19.40 -88.65
CA TYR A 1009 6.40 19.52 -87.23
C TYR A 1009 5.26 20.53 -86.99
N GLU A 1010 4.41 20.21 -86.03
CA GLU A 1010 3.34 21.05 -85.49
C GLU A 1010 3.57 21.28 -84.00
N HIS A 1011 3.38 22.52 -83.54
CA HIS A 1011 3.34 22.84 -82.12
C HIS A 1011 1.99 22.39 -81.52
N LYS A 1012 2.03 21.73 -80.37
CA LYS A 1012 0.84 21.40 -79.57
C LYS A 1012 1.01 21.83 -78.13
N ASP A 1013 0.07 22.63 -77.64
CA ASP A 1013 -0.01 22.98 -76.22
C ASP A 1013 -0.15 21.72 -75.35
N GLY A 1014 0.57 21.70 -74.23
CA GLY A 1014 0.62 20.56 -73.31
C GLY A 1014 1.61 19.44 -73.67
N VAL A 1015 2.21 19.45 -74.86
CA VAL A 1015 3.31 18.52 -75.21
C VAL A 1015 4.63 19.05 -74.65
N THR A 1016 5.39 18.20 -73.93
CA THR A 1016 6.70 18.54 -73.34
C THR A 1016 7.79 17.51 -73.63
N ASP A 1017 7.44 16.36 -74.21
CA ASP A 1017 8.33 15.21 -74.51
C ASP A 1017 8.66 15.07 -76.01
N GLY A 1018 8.24 16.04 -76.82
CA GLY A 1018 8.56 16.10 -78.25
C GLY A 1018 10.06 16.13 -78.49
N LYS A 1019 10.52 15.56 -79.61
CA LYS A 1019 11.95 15.57 -79.97
C LYS A 1019 12.34 16.90 -80.61
N LEU A 1020 13.63 17.21 -80.61
CA LEU A 1020 14.18 18.23 -81.51
C LEU A 1020 13.92 17.85 -82.98
N PRO A 1021 13.80 18.82 -83.90
CA PRO A 1021 13.71 18.53 -85.33
C PRO A 1021 14.87 17.66 -85.82
N THR A 1022 14.64 16.80 -86.81
CA THR A 1022 15.68 15.95 -87.40
C THR A 1022 16.87 16.78 -87.86
N ASN A 1023 18.10 16.38 -87.48
CA ASN A 1023 19.38 17.09 -87.66
C ASN A 1023 19.53 18.43 -86.89
N ALA A 1024 18.54 18.86 -86.10
CA ALA A 1024 18.73 19.99 -85.20
C ALA A 1024 19.52 19.59 -83.94
N SER A 1025 20.24 20.53 -83.34
CA SER A 1025 20.99 20.31 -82.10
C SER A 1025 21.06 21.57 -81.24
N LEU A 1026 21.13 21.36 -79.92
CA LEU A 1026 21.43 22.41 -78.94
C LEU A 1026 22.82 22.13 -78.34
N LYS A 1027 23.63 23.18 -78.19
CA LYS A 1027 25.00 23.09 -77.67
C LYS A 1027 25.30 24.17 -76.63
N MET A 1028 26.17 23.82 -75.69
CA MET A 1028 26.82 24.77 -74.78
C MET A 1028 28.10 25.29 -75.44
N MET A 1029 28.19 26.60 -75.66
CA MET A 1029 29.25 27.23 -76.44
C MET A 1029 29.91 28.38 -75.66
N ASN A 1030 31.22 28.51 -75.83
CA ASN A 1030 31.98 29.70 -75.50
C ASN A 1030 32.21 30.52 -76.77
N TRP A 1031 31.59 31.70 -76.81
CA TRP A 1031 31.68 32.65 -77.90
C TRP A 1031 31.87 34.06 -77.35
N VAL A 1032 32.60 34.88 -78.11
CA VAL A 1032 32.80 36.31 -77.86
C VAL A 1032 32.07 37.04 -78.97
N GLU A 1033 31.02 37.79 -78.63
CA GLU A 1033 30.05 38.37 -79.59
C GLU A 1033 30.68 39.29 -80.66
N THR A 1034 31.88 39.81 -80.43
CA THR A 1034 32.65 40.63 -81.39
C THR A 1034 33.35 39.82 -82.49
N SER A 1035 33.34 38.48 -82.40
CA SER A 1035 33.95 37.56 -83.36
C SER A 1035 32.89 36.79 -84.14
N PRO A 1036 33.17 36.29 -85.37
CA PRO A 1036 32.21 35.49 -86.13
C PRO A 1036 31.72 34.26 -85.35
N LYS A 1037 30.45 33.86 -85.47
CA LYS A 1037 29.89 32.68 -84.78
C LYS A 1037 30.67 31.38 -85.05
N SER A 1038 31.32 31.28 -86.21
CA SER A 1038 32.20 30.16 -86.58
C SER A 1038 33.45 30.00 -85.71
N THR A 1039 33.81 30.99 -84.86
CA THR A 1039 34.90 30.87 -83.87
C THR A 1039 34.42 30.40 -82.50
N ALA A 1040 33.13 30.11 -82.32
CA ALA A 1040 32.59 29.59 -81.06
C ALA A 1040 33.09 28.15 -80.80
N THR A 1041 33.43 27.85 -79.56
CA THR A 1041 33.92 26.52 -79.13
C THR A 1041 32.94 25.83 -78.18
N GLU A 1042 32.78 24.52 -78.29
CA GLU A 1042 31.86 23.76 -77.44
C GLU A 1042 32.47 23.52 -76.05
N THR A 1043 31.68 23.69 -74.99
CA THR A 1043 32.09 23.47 -73.59
C THR A 1043 31.21 22.45 -72.87
N LYS A 1044 31.72 21.88 -71.77
CA LYS A 1044 31.04 20.84 -70.97
C LYS A 1044 30.24 21.38 -69.79
N ALA A 1045 30.55 22.60 -69.36
CA ALA A 1045 29.89 23.38 -68.32
C ALA A 1045 30.31 24.86 -68.44
N ASP A 1046 29.66 25.74 -67.68
CA ASP A 1046 29.90 27.19 -67.61
C ASP A 1046 29.98 27.88 -69.00
N PRO A 1047 28.99 27.66 -69.91
CA PRO A 1047 28.98 28.30 -71.22
C PRO A 1047 28.68 29.80 -71.16
N THR A 1048 29.36 30.59 -72.00
CA THR A 1048 28.94 31.98 -72.24
C THR A 1048 27.63 32.05 -73.05
N HIS A 1049 27.37 31.06 -73.92
CA HIS A 1049 26.19 31.00 -74.79
C HIS A 1049 25.60 29.59 -74.89
N LEU A 1050 24.27 29.51 -75.04
CA LEU A 1050 23.59 28.37 -75.63
C LEU A 1050 23.40 28.62 -77.12
N ALA A 1051 23.63 27.60 -77.96
CA ALA A 1051 23.53 27.70 -79.41
C ALA A 1051 22.61 26.61 -79.99
N TYR A 1052 21.55 27.03 -80.68
CA TYR A 1052 20.63 26.16 -81.40
C TYR A 1052 20.94 26.16 -82.89
N PHE A 1053 21.12 24.98 -83.48
CA PHE A 1053 21.43 24.80 -84.90
C PHE A 1053 20.33 23.97 -85.57
N ASN A 1054 19.77 24.45 -86.68
CA ASN A 1054 18.86 23.70 -87.56
C ASN A 1054 19.20 23.89 -89.05
N ASN A 1055 20.48 24.05 -89.38
CA ASN A 1055 20.93 24.48 -90.71
C ASN A 1055 20.78 23.37 -91.78
N ASN A 1056 20.67 22.10 -91.36
CA ASN A 1056 20.56 20.91 -92.21
C ASN A 1056 19.34 20.04 -91.86
N GLY A 1057 18.39 20.57 -91.10
CA GLY A 1057 17.19 19.86 -90.65
C GLY A 1057 15.91 20.36 -91.32
N THR A 1058 14.77 19.85 -90.86
CA THR A 1058 13.46 20.31 -91.34
C THR A 1058 13.13 21.66 -90.68
N PRO A 1059 12.90 22.74 -91.45
CA PRO A 1059 12.47 24.02 -90.89
C PRO A 1059 11.10 23.89 -90.23
N VAL A 1060 10.91 24.57 -89.10
CA VAL A 1060 9.66 24.57 -88.33
C VAL A 1060 8.93 25.90 -88.56
N ASN A 1061 7.80 25.82 -89.26
CA ASN A 1061 7.05 27.01 -89.72
C ASN A 1061 6.15 27.66 -88.64
N VAL A 1062 6.27 27.21 -87.39
CA VAL A 1062 5.51 27.66 -86.22
C VAL A 1062 6.46 27.97 -85.07
N ASP A 1063 6.08 28.91 -84.21
CA ASP A 1063 6.78 29.10 -82.94
C ASP A 1063 6.52 27.88 -82.04
N TYR A 1064 7.52 27.45 -81.28
CA TYR A 1064 7.38 26.32 -80.36
C TYR A 1064 8.21 26.50 -79.09
N ASN A 1065 7.80 25.81 -78.03
CA ASN A 1065 8.54 25.74 -76.77
C ASN A 1065 9.57 24.60 -76.85
N MET A 1066 10.79 24.88 -76.40
CA MET A 1066 11.87 23.93 -76.12
C MET A 1066 12.08 23.89 -74.60
N PHE A 1067 12.38 22.71 -74.06
CA PHE A 1067 12.50 22.45 -72.64
C PHE A 1067 13.89 21.88 -72.32
N LEU A 1068 14.56 22.46 -71.33
CA LEU A 1068 15.91 22.10 -70.92
C LEU A 1068 15.94 21.63 -69.47
N THR A 1069 16.77 20.63 -69.17
CA THR A 1069 17.26 20.40 -67.80
C THR A 1069 18.58 21.12 -67.62
N VAL A 1070 18.74 21.84 -66.51
CA VAL A 1070 20.01 22.44 -66.09
C VAL A 1070 20.35 21.98 -64.67
N ASN A 1071 21.62 21.63 -64.47
CA ASN A 1071 22.21 21.36 -63.16
C ASN A 1071 23.29 22.42 -62.89
N VAL A 1072 23.39 22.88 -61.63
CA VAL A 1072 24.32 23.92 -61.21
C VAL A 1072 24.88 23.55 -59.84
N ASN A 1073 26.19 23.58 -59.69
CA ASN A 1073 26.84 23.39 -58.40
C ASN A 1073 27.06 24.75 -57.73
N TYR A 1074 26.90 24.81 -56.42
CA TYR A 1074 27.12 26.01 -55.61
C TYR A 1074 27.58 25.57 -54.21
N LYS A 1075 27.99 26.51 -53.34
CA LYS A 1075 28.62 26.16 -52.05
C LYS A 1075 27.82 25.18 -51.19
N TRP A 1076 26.49 25.35 -51.18
CA TRP A 1076 25.57 24.55 -50.36
C TRP A 1076 24.81 23.48 -51.14
N GLY A 1077 25.35 23.02 -52.28
CA GLY A 1077 24.94 21.77 -52.93
C GLY A 1077 24.76 21.87 -54.44
N VAL A 1078 23.71 21.22 -54.95
CA VAL A 1078 23.40 21.15 -56.38
C VAL A 1078 21.96 21.62 -56.61
N LEU A 1079 21.78 22.66 -57.42
CA LEU A 1079 20.49 23.07 -57.93
C LEU A 1079 20.22 22.31 -59.24
N SER A 1080 19.00 21.78 -59.38
CA SER A 1080 18.55 21.15 -60.62
C SER A 1080 17.18 21.69 -60.99
N LYS A 1081 17.04 22.12 -62.24
CA LYS A 1081 15.78 22.61 -62.81
C LYS A 1081 15.49 21.83 -64.09
N ASN A 1082 14.42 21.05 -64.07
CA ASN A 1082 13.83 20.45 -65.27
C ASN A 1082 12.88 21.43 -65.94
N ASP A 1083 12.58 21.15 -67.21
CA ASP A 1083 11.58 21.85 -68.02
C ASP A 1083 11.75 23.37 -68.09
N LEU A 1084 13.01 23.84 -67.99
CA LEU A 1084 13.36 25.24 -68.18
C LEU A 1084 12.97 25.64 -69.61
N LYS A 1085 11.94 26.48 -69.71
CA LYS A 1085 11.32 26.84 -70.98
C LYS A 1085 12.15 27.90 -71.70
N VAL A 1086 12.41 27.66 -72.98
CA VAL A 1086 12.82 28.67 -73.97
C VAL A 1086 11.89 28.58 -75.18
N ILE A 1087 11.66 29.70 -75.85
CA ILE A 1087 10.86 29.75 -77.08
C ILE A 1087 11.82 29.72 -78.28
N VAL A 1088 11.48 28.93 -79.29
CA VAL A 1088 12.07 29.02 -80.62
C VAL A 1088 11.06 29.68 -81.56
N LYS A 1089 11.45 30.79 -82.16
CA LYS A 1089 10.69 31.53 -83.16
C LYS A 1089 10.96 30.97 -84.55
N LYS A 1090 9.93 30.90 -85.39
CA LYS A 1090 10.15 30.57 -86.81
C LYS A 1090 11.01 31.61 -87.51
N ALA A 1091 11.77 31.20 -88.53
CA ALA A 1091 12.56 32.10 -89.36
C ALA A 1091 11.67 33.17 -90.06
N VAL A 1092 12.27 34.30 -90.43
CA VAL A 1092 11.62 35.32 -91.27
C VAL A 1092 11.65 34.85 -92.72
N GLY A 1093 10.48 34.65 -93.32
CA GLY A 1093 10.33 34.26 -94.74
C GLY A 1093 9.96 32.80 -95.00
N THR A 1094 9.81 31.96 -93.97
CA THR A 1094 9.34 30.57 -94.14
C THR A 1094 7.88 30.52 -94.59
N PRO A 1095 7.50 29.71 -95.60
CA PRO A 1095 6.13 29.66 -96.09
C PRO A 1095 5.17 29.08 -95.05
N THR A 1096 4.15 29.86 -94.65
CA THR A 1096 2.96 29.30 -94.01
C THR A 1096 2.22 28.40 -94.99
N LYS A 1097 2.10 27.12 -94.65
CA LYS A 1097 1.19 26.14 -95.29
C LYS A 1097 0.11 25.76 -94.29
#